data_AF-A0A8B6EZ82-F1
#
_entry.id   AF-A0A8B6EZ82-F1
#
_cell.length_a   1.000
_cell.length_b   1.000
_cell.length_c   1.000
_cell.angle_alpha   90.00
_cell.angle_beta   90.00
_cell.angle_gamma   90.00
#
_symmetry.space_group_name_H-M   'P 1'
#
loop_
_entity.id
_entity.type
_entity.pdbx_description
1 polymer ?
#
loop_
_entity_poly.entity_id
_entity_poly.type
_entity_poly.pdbx_seq_one_letter_code
_entity_poly.pdbx_strand_id
1 'polypeptide(L)'
;MKNIFQKLEISLRKKKQSTLFNSEFLIWWDNLKYKIKKFSQVFGKRIQKEKNAEYFLLQNKLKRISERIALGEVIDVAQYENLKLDLSVYEEQKCKGAILRSKAFWATESDKCTKYFLQMEKQKQESHCIKELLNENNESVTNTEGILDTQYDFYNKLYSSVKTDDEVMKEFLKNVNTKINQEDVDLCDNDITVKEIEFALQKMARNKSPGSDGLTVEFYCTFFSSLKDILLKLFEEIEKYSKLSRSMRCGIISLIFKKKGDKRFLKNYRPISLLQVDYKILAKVMANRFKQVLCKIVSKCQSCCIPGRDIADTIANIRDVLDLIESEELEGYLLKMDQEKAFDKVGHTYLREVLKKYGFGDRFVNWILGVYVGKNKLFCDDLNWKDKISKIKMLVNLWKQRRLTLSGRATVISSLLMSRLWYTIAVCSIPDWALQSIKKICLDFLWNNGSHLIKYRTIIGAKTDGGLKYPDIYLKLLAFRLKFLTRFLDKDFHAIWKYTMTYFLNKIHNTNLGVHCLFLLLQKKDCTNIPVFYREIIDAWQYFKPYVDIDIRSVDIFNQPIFLNESIKVNGKCILWKQFLLAGITKLKHVAYEVVPGFLPFNAIYEMIENVDDNVDCNKLRQQYNSLLECIPNEWKKVILNETKPVNCDEVPLFIVNYNNKTKDFVCCKTKDFYGILVDKCYIEPDAHQYWLESFNVQYVPFKFVWTSVHCYWKSPDCVQLDFKIVHNRIFTNLKLKRIKLSDSDICDSCKSEVEDLFHLFLKCHDLDVFHSYMFSFLCELLEKCKIDVLNVIFWFVHAAKQLTLIITIKLCNEGNVDIGFSWRIRRIRIYIDGRARNICFSIDCAEER
;
A
#
# COMPACT_ATOMS: atom_id res chain seq x y z
N MET A 1 -28.92 19.79 -31.00
CA MET A 1 -28.89 18.32 -30.84
C MET A 1 -30.12 17.60 -31.45
N LYS A 2 -31.37 18.09 -31.34
CA LYS A 2 -32.57 17.47 -31.98
C LYS A 2 -32.37 17.01 -33.46
N ASN A 3 -31.69 17.81 -34.30
CA ASN A 3 -31.45 17.47 -35.71
C ASN A 3 -30.44 16.29 -35.90
N ILE A 4 -29.53 16.06 -34.94
CA ILE A 4 -28.74 14.81 -34.87
C ILE A 4 -29.70 13.65 -34.64
N PHE A 5 -30.53 13.79 -33.59
CA PHE A 5 -31.52 12.81 -33.14
C PHE A 5 -32.39 12.32 -34.30
N GLN A 6 -33.01 13.23 -35.06
CA GLN A 6 -33.84 12.88 -36.21
C GLN A 6 -33.06 12.09 -37.29
N LYS A 7 -31.86 12.53 -37.69
CA LYS A 7 -31.07 11.81 -38.71
C LYS A 7 -30.59 10.43 -38.22
N LEU A 8 -30.31 10.33 -36.93
CA LEU A 8 -29.87 9.11 -36.23
C LEU A 8 -31.03 8.13 -36.08
N GLU A 9 -32.21 8.62 -35.71
CA GLU A 9 -33.47 7.87 -35.59
C GLU A 9 -34.00 7.42 -36.97
N ILE A 10 -33.91 8.25 -38.00
CA ILE A 10 -34.19 7.85 -39.39
C ILE A 10 -33.22 6.76 -39.85
N SER A 11 -31.93 6.87 -39.52
CA SER A 11 -30.93 5.82 -39.82
C SER A 11 -31.14 4.54 -39.01
N LEU A 12 -31.75 4.62 -37.81
CA LEU A 12 -32.18 3.48 -37.00
C LEU A 12 -33.39 2.80 -37.62
N ARG A 13 -34.47 3.55 -37.88
CA ARG A 13 -35.71 3.05 -38.49
C ARG A 13 -35.43 2.39 -39.83
N LYS A 14 -34.62 3.01 -40.71
CA LYS A 14 -34.21 2.43 -42.01
C LYS A 14 -33.38 1.15 -41.89
N LYS A 15 -32.57 0.96 -40.84
CA LYS A 15 -31.81 -0.30 -40.60
C LYS A 15 -32.61 -1.34 -39.79
N LYS A 16 -33.82 -1.03 -39.31
CA LYS A 16 -34.68 -1.98 -38.59
C LYS A 16 -35.52 -2.88 -39.53
N GLN A 17 -35.53 -2.59 -40.83
CA GLN A 17 -36.25 -3.37 -41.86
C GLN A 17 -35.35 -4.30 -42.70
N SER A 18 -34.02 -4.11 -42.67
CA SER A 18 -33.07 -5.08 -43.23
C SER A 18 -32.77 -6.17 -42.22
N THR A 19 -33.12 -7.42 -42.53
CA THR A 19 -32.79 -8.61 -41.75
C THR A 19 -31.28 -8.91 -41.75
N LEU A 20 -30.87 -9.90 -40.93
CA LEU A 20 -29.50 -10.37 -40.66
C LEU A 20 -28.62 -9.50 -39.73
N PHE A 21 -27.53 -10.13 -39.28
CA PHE A 21 -26.42 -9.56 -38.53
C PHE A 21 -26.68 -9.07 -37.10
N ASN A 22 -27.19 -10.00 -36.29
CA ASN A 22 -26.73 -10.27 -34.93
C ASN A 22 -25.27 -9.78 -34.60
N SER A 23 -24.30 -10.07 -35.48
CA SER A 23 -22.89 -9.65 -35.33
C SER A 23 -22.62 -8.20 -35.74
N GLU A 24 -23.42 -7.60 -36.62
CA GLU A 24 -23.30 -6.17 -36.96
C GLU A 24 -23.85 -5.27 -35.87
N PHE A 25 -24.84 -5.65 -35.06
CA PHE A 25 -25.47 -4.68 -34.14
C PHE A 25 -24.46 -4.05 -33.17
N LEU A 26 -23.50 -4.84 -32.67
CA LEU A 26 -22.39 -4.37 -31.84
C LEU A 26 -21.43 -3.43 -32.60
N ILE A 27 -21.21 -3.69 -33.89
CA ILE A 27 -20.35 -2.90 -34.79
C ILE A 27 -21.05 -1.59 -35.19
N TRP A 28 -22.35 -1.66 -35.48
CA TRP A 28 -23.24 -0.55 -35.77
C TRP A 28 -23.32 0.40 -34.57
N TRP A 29 -23.41 -0.13 -33.34
CA TRP A 29 -23.38 0.68 -32.12
C TRP A 29 -22.03 1.38 -31.92
N ASP A 30 -20.91 0.66 -32.05
CA ASP A 30 -19.57 1.27 -31.96
C ASP A 30 -19.37 2.36 -33.06
N ASN A 31 -19.84 2.11 -34.29
CA ASN A 31 -19.86 3.07 -35.38
C ASN A 31 -20.78 4.28 -35.12
N LEU A 32 -21.92 4.07 -34.46
CA LEU A 32 -22.84 5.13 -34.07
C LEU A 32 -22.18 6.04 -33.02
N LYS A 33 -21.59 5.47 -31.97
CA LYS A 33 -20.85 6.23 -30.95
C LYS A 33 -19.72 7.07 -31.60
N TYR A 34 -19.01 6.50 -32.58
CA TYR A 34 -18.01 7.24 -33.37
C TYR A 34 -18.61 8.41 -34.18
N LYS A 35 -19.77 8.23 -34.84
CA LYS A 35 -20.48 9.30 -35.56
C LYS A 35 -20.94 10.42 -34.61
N ILE A 36 -21.50 10.07 -33.46
CA ILE A 36 -21.90 11.03 -32.41
C ILE A 36 -20.67 11.82 -31.94
N LYS A 37 -19.57 11.14 -31.60
CA LYS A 37 -18.29 11.76 -31.21
C LYS A 37 -17.78 12.76 -32.26
N LYS A 38 -17.70 12.37 -33.54
CA LYS A 38 -17.23 13.23 -34.63
C LYS A 38 -18.12 14.45 -34.83
N PHE A 39 -19.45 14.29 -34.83
CA PHE A 39 -20.38 15.44 -34.88
C PHE A 39 -20.14 16.38 -33.71
N SER A 40 -20.02 15.85 -32.49
CA SER A 40 -19.90 16.63 -31.27
C SER A 40 -18.59 17.42 -31.22
N GLN A 41 -17.50 16.85 -31.74
CA GLN A 41 -16.22 17.53 -31.93
C GLN A 41 -16.31 18.69 -32.94
N VAL A 42 -17.01 18.51 -34.08
CA VAL A 42 -17.19 19.58 -35.09
C VAL A 42 -18.10 20.69 -34.56
N PHE A 43 -19.23 20.33 -33.96
CA PHE A 43 -20.18 21.28 -33.37
C PHE A 43 -19.55 22.08 -32.23
N GLY A 44 -18.82 21.42 -31.31
CA GLY A 44 -18.08 22.09 -30.22
C GLY A 44 -17.02 23.05 -30.73
N LYS A 45 -16.25 22.68 -31.78
CA LYS A 45 -15.28 23.59 -32.43
C LYS A 45 -15.97 24.81 -33.04
N ARG A 46 -17.13 24.63 -33.69
CA ARG A 46 -17.90 25.74 -34.29
C ARG A 46 -18.37 26.72 -33.21
N ILE A 47 -19.07 26.24 -32.18
CA ILE A 47 -19.58 27.07 -31.07
C ILE A 47 -18.43 27.80 -30.35
N GLN A 48 -17.28 27.16 -30.16
CA GLN A 48 -16.12 27.82 -29.55
C GLN A 48 -15.50 28.89 -30.46
N LYS A 49 -15.51 28.72 -31.79
CA LYS A 49 -15.06 29.75 -32.73
C LYS A 49 -15.99 30.96 -32.71
N GLU A 50 -17.31 30.72 -32.71
CA GLU A 50 -18.34 31.75 -32.64
C GLU A 50 -18.19 32.57 -31.35
N LYS A 51 -18.15 31.91 -30.17
CA LYS A 51 -17.92 32.59 -28.87
C LYS A 51 -16.59 33.33 -28.77
N ASN A 52 -15.50 32.81 -29.37
CA ASN A 52 -14.20 33.49 -29.34
C ASN A 52 -14.21 34.79 -30.17
N ALA A 53 -14.91 34.81 -31.31
CA ALA A 53 -15.04 36.01 -32.14
C ALA A 53 -15.90 37.09 -31.46
N GLU A 54 -16.99 36.67 -30.83
CA GLU A 54 -17.89 37.52 -30.05
C GLU A 54 -17.18 38.16 -28.84
N TYR A 55 -16.45 37.37 -28.06
CA TYR A 55 -15.59 37.85 -26.96
C TYR A 55 -14.54 38.86 -27.42
N PHE A 56 -13.88 38.62 -28.57
CA PHE A 56 -12.90 39.55 -29.14
C PHE A 56 -13.55 40.86 -29.62
N LEU A 57 -14.76 40.81 -30.17
CA LEU A 57 -15.56 42.00 -30.50
C LEU A 57 -15.89 42.83 -29.26
N LEU A 58 -16.33 42.19 -28.16
CA LEU A 58 -16.62 42.88 -26.91
C LEU A 58 -15.37 43.51 -26.27
N GLN A 59 -14.24 42.80 -26.23
CA GLN A 59 -12.98 43.35 -25.72
C GLN A 59 -12.51 44.58 -26.53
N ASN A 60 -12.62 44.54 -27.86
CA ASN A 60 -12.22 45.67 -28.71
C ASN A 60 -13.16 46.87 -28.57
N LYS A 61 -14.47 46.66 -28.37
CA LYS A 61 -15.41 47.74 -28.03
C LYS A 61 -15.04 48.41 -26.70
N LEU A 62 -14.83 47.61 -25.64
CA LEU A 62 -14.48 48.14 -24.33
C LEU A 62 -13.11 48.85 -24.32
N LYS A 63 -12.11 48.34 -25.06
CA LYS A 63 -10.81 49.01 -25.22
C LYS A 63 -10.96 50.40 -25.85
N ARG A 64 -11.66 50.51 -26.98
CA ARG A 64 -11.93 51.80 -27.66
C ARG A 64 -12.66 52.80 -26.76
N ILE A 65 -13.61 52.33 -25.96
CA ILE A 65 -14.31 53.20 -25.00
C ILE A 65 -13.36 53.65 -23.89
N SER A 66 -12.54 52.75 -23.31
CA SER A 66 -11.56 53.13 -22.28
C SER A 66 -10.48 54.09 -22.79
N GLU A 67 -10.10 54.00 -24.06
CA GLU A 67 -9.16 54.94 -24.71
C GLU A 67 -9.78 56.34 -24.83
N ARG A 68 -11.06 56.44 -25.20
CA ARG A 68 -11.78 57.73 -25.25
C ARG A 68 -12.04 58.33 -23.86
N ILE A 69 -12.32 57.50 -22.84
CA ILE A 69 -12.39 57.95 -21.43
C ILE A 69 -11.05 58.53 -20.99
N ALA A 70 -9.92 57.89 -21.34
CA ALA A 70 -8.58 58.39 -21.01
C ALA A 70 -8.20 59.70 -21.74
N LEU A 71 -8.90 60.03 -22.83
CA LEU A 71 -8.80 61.31 -23.55
C LEU A 71 -9.77 62.38 -23.01
N GLY A 72 -10.55 62.08 -21.96
CA GLY A 72 -11.47 63.03 -21.32
C GLY A 72 -12.82 63.21 -22.03
N GLU A 73 -13.17 62.33 -22.98
CA GLU A 73 -14.47 62.42 -23.66
C GLU A 73 -15.64 62.06 -22.74
N VAL A 74 -16.71 62.85 -22.79
CA VAL A 74 -17.98 62.55 -22.10
C VAL A 74 -18.65 61.34 -22.74
N ILE A 75 -18.83 60.27 -21.96
CA ILE A 75 -19.23 58.94 -22.44
C ILE A 75 -20.35 58.38 -21.56
N ASP A 76 -21.27 57.66 -22.20
CA ASP A 76 -22.33 56.92 -21.52
C ASP A 76 -21.75 55.81 -20.61
N VAL A 77 -21.81 56.07 -19.30
CA VAL A 77 -21.37 55.14 -18.25
C VAL A 77 -22.17 53.85 -18.29
N ALA A 78 -23.47 53.89 -18.60
CA ALA A 78 -24.31 52.69 -18.67
C ALA A 78 -23.89 51.79 -19.84
N GLN A 79 -23.51 52.34 -21.00
CA GLN A 79 -22.95 51.54 -22.09
C GLN A 79 -21.61 50.88 -21.71
N TYR A 80 -20.75 51.58 -20.97
CA TYR A 80 -19.49 51.02 -20.47
C TYR A 80 -19.73 49.90 -19.45
N GLU A 81 -20.66 50.08 -18.51
CA GLU A 81 -21.00 49.07 -17.50
C GLU A 81 -21.70 47.84 -18.10
N ASN A 82 -22.62 48.01 -19.05
CA ASN A 82 -23.27 46.88 -19.73
C ASN A 82 -22.25 46.03 -20.52
N LEU A 83 -21.32 46.64 -21.26
CA LEU A 83 -20.23 45.91 -21.94
C LEU A 83 -19.32 45.15 -20.96
N LYS A 84 -19.15 45.68 -19.74
CA LYS A 84 -18.36 45.07 -18.67
C LYS A 84 -19.10 43.91 -18.00
N LEU A 85 -20.43 43.99 -17.88
CA LEU A 85 -21.30 42.89 -17.45
C LEU A 85 -21.34 41.76 -18.49
N ASP A 86 -21.52 42.08 -19.78
CA ASP A 86 -21.47 41.09 -20.87
C ASP A 86 -20.15 40.32 -20.85
N LEU A 87 -19.01 41.02 -20.81
CA LEU A 87 -17.68 40.39 -20.69
C LEU A 87 -17.57 39.52 -19.43
N SER A 88 -18.10 39.96 -18.30
CA SER A 88 -18.15 39.18 -17.06
C SER A 88 -18.90 37.85 -17.22
N VAL A 89 -19.98 37.79 -18.01
CA VAL A 89 -20.71 36.55 -18.28
C VAL A 89 -19.87 35.56 -19.13
N TYR A 90 -19.12 36.05 -20.12
CA TYR A 90 -18.20 35.19 -20.89
C TYR A 90 -17.02 34.69 -20.05
N GLU A 91 -16.47 35.54 -19.18
CA GLU A 91 -15.43 35.15 -18.21
C GLU A 91 -15.95 34.13 -17.20
N GLU A 92 -17.14 34.33 -16.65
CA GLU A 92 -17.80 33.40 -15.72
C GLU A 92 -18.04 32.03 -16.38
N GLN A 93 -18.55 31.97 -17.62
CA GLN A 93 -18.72 30.70 -18.35
C GLN A 93 -17.39 29.99 -18.61
N LYS A 94 -16.37 30.74 -19.06
CA LYS A 94 -15.00 30.25 -19.28
C LYS A 94 -14.41 29.67 -18.00
N CYS A 95 -14.74 30.27 -16.86
CA CYS A 95 -14.24 29.89 -15.54
C CYS A 95 -15.04 28.83 -14.81
N LYS A 96 -16.37 28.73 -14.98
CA LYS A 96 -17.14 27.52 -14.66
C LYS A 96 -16.54 26.30 -15.38
N GLY A 97 -16.14 26.49 -16.65
CA GLY A 97 -15.34 25.51 -17.39
C GLY A 97 -13.97 25.21 -16.75
N ALA A 98 -13.21 26.24 -16.37
CA ALA A 98 -11.89 26.08 -15.76
C ALA A 98 -11.95 25.39 -14.38
N ILE A 99 -12.92 25.74 -13.53
CA ILE A 99 -13.18 25.12 -12.22
C ILE A 99 -13.56 23.65 -12.38
N LEU A 100 -14.41 23.30 -13.35
CA LEU A 100 -14.80 21.90 -13.61
C LEU A 100 -13.61 21.05 -14.10
N ARG A 101 -12.70 21.63 -14.90
CA ARG A 101 -11.46 20.96 -15.35
C ARG A 101 -10.39 20.93 -14.26
N SER A 102 -10.27 21.99 -13.46
CA SER A 102 -9.31 22.10 -12.36
C SER A 102 -9.75 21.38 -11.09
N LYS A 103 -11.03 20.99 -10.95
CA LYS A 103 -11.60 20.26 -9.79
C LYS A 103 -11.15 20.86 -8.46
N ALA A 104 -11.30 22.18 -8.32
CA ALA A 104 -11.14 22.87 -7.05
C ALA A 104 -12.30 22.48 -6.10
N PHE A 105 -11.99 22.26 -4.83
CA PHE A 105 -12.99 21.95 -3.79
C PHE A 105 -13.45 23.21 -3.02
N TRP A 106 -12.73 24.31 -3.21
CA TRP A 106 -12.85 25.58 -2.49
C TRP A 106 -13.33 26.71 -3.41
N ALA A 107 -14.14 26.39 -4.42
CA ALA A 107 -14.83 27.40 -5.22
C ALA A 107 -16.13 27.78 -4.51
N THR A 108 -16.02 28.61 -3.48
CA THR A 108 -17.16 29.35 -2.91
C THR A 108 -17.79 30.21 -4.00
N GLU A 109 -19.13 30.32 -4.00
CA GLU A 109 -19.89 30.88 -5.14
C GLU A 109 -19.69 32.40 -5.33
N SER A 110 -18.95 33.05 -4.44
CA SER A 110 -18.51 34.44 -4.46
C SER A 110 -17.32 34.76 -5.36
N ASP A 111 -16.45 33.78 -5.63
CA ASP A 111 -15.08 34.09 -6.05
C ASP A 111 -14.97 34.35 -7.55
N LYS A 112 -14.70 35.62 -7.90
CA LYS A 112 -14.34 36.00 -9.28
C LYS A 112 -13.13 35.22 -9.75
N CYS A 113 -13.10 34.92 -11.05
CA CYS A 113 -12.11 34.05 -11.66
C CYS A 113 -10.71 34.67 -11.73
N THR A 114 -10.00 34.63 -10.61
CA THR A 114 -8.61 35.09 -10.52
C THR A 114 -7.67 34.24 -11.39
N LYS A 115 -6.52 34.84 -11.72
CA LYS A 115 -5.37 34.19 -12.40
C LYS A 115 -5.04 32.81 -11.81
N TYR A 116 -5.24 32.65 -10.50
CA TYR A 116 -5.13 31.39 -9.74
C TYR A 116 -5.89 30.22 -10.39
N PHE A 117 -7.17 30.34 -10.74
CA PHE A 117 -7.95 29.20 -11.27
C PHE A 117 -7.47 28.77 -12.67
N LEU A 118 -7.14 29.72 -13.53
CA LEU A 118 -6.57 29.46 -14.85
C LEU A 118 -5.16 28.87 -14.74
N GLN A 119 -4.36 29.33 -13.77
CA GLN A 119 -3.04 28.81 -13.46
C GLN A 119 -3.10 27.42 -12.81
N MET A 120 -4.11 27.11 -12.00
CA MET A 120 -4.40 25.76 -11.51
C MET A 120 -4.81 24.81 -12.64
N GLU A 121 -5.62 25.26 -13.60
CA GLU A 121 -5.95 24.45 -14.78
C GLU A 121 -4.69 24.17 -15.60
N LYS A 122 -3.88 25.21 -15.88
CA LYS A 122 -2.62 25.08 -16.62
C LYS A 122 -1.63 24.16 -15.90
N GLN A 123 -1.44 24.32 -14.59
CA GLN A 123 -0.62 23.43 -13.76
C GLN A 123 -1.16 21.99 -13.75
N LYS A 124 -2.49 21.78 -13.83
CA LYS A 124 -3.06 20.43 -13.97
C LYS A 124 -2.83 19.84 -15.36
N GLN A 125 -2.97 20.60 -16.43
CA GLN A 125 -2.59 20.15 -17.77
C GLN A 125 -1.08 19.82 -17.82
N GLU A 126 -0.21 20.67 -17.27
CA GLU A 126 1.24 20.48 -17.22
C GLU A 126 1.70 19.33 -16.30
N SER A 127 0.94 18.96 -15.27
CA SER A 127 1.23 17.82 -14.39
C SER A 127 0.56 16.51 -14.82
N HIS A 128 -0.41 16.58 -15.74
CA HIS A 128 -0.94 15.43 -16.47
C HIS A 128 -0.15 15.16 -17.76
N CYS A 129 0.44 16.19 -18.36
CA CYS A 129 1.32 16.10 -19.52
C CYS A 129 2.63 15.38 -19.15
N ILE A 130 2.90 14.28 -19.85
CA ILE A 130 4.05 13.42 -19.60
C ILE A 130 5.14 13.79 -20.61
N LYS A 131 6.00 14.74 -20.25
CA LYS A 131 7.02 15.33 -21.14
C LYS A 131 8.23 14.43 -21.40
N GLU A 132 8.41 13.40 -20.58
CA GLU A 132 9.59 12.54 -20.59
C GLU A 132 9.26 11.27 -19.81
N LEU A 133 9.69 10.14 -20.37
CA LEU A 133 9.75 8.83 -19.75
C LEU A 133 11.19 8.28 -19.91
N LEU A 134 11.38 7.01 -19.60
CA LEU A 134 12.63 6.24 -19.65
C LEU A 134 12.18 4.80 -19.82
N ASN A 135 12.79 4.07 -20.74
CA ASN A 135 12.42 2.70 -21.08
C ASN A 135 12.88 1.66 -20.03
N GLU A 136 12.73 0.35 -20.34
CA GLU A 136 13.23 -0.72 -19.46
C GLU A 136 14.74 -0.64 -19.14
N ASN A 137 15.49 0.13 -19.94
CA ASN A 137 16.93 0.32 -19.85
C ASN A 137 17.34 1.63 -19.14
N ASN A 138 16.39 2.44 -18.66
CA ASN A 138 16.58 3.81 -18.14
C ASN A 138 17.00 4.89 -19.19
N GLU A 139 16.87 4.65 -20.49
CA GLU A 139 17.25 5.62 -21.52
C GLU A 139 16.16 6.69 -21.68
N SER A 140 16.49 7.99 -21.73
CA SER A 140 15.49 9.07 -21.63
C SER A 140 14.64 9.24 -22.88
N VAL A 141 13.40 8.75 -22.79
CA VAL A 141 12.43 8.79 -23.88
C VAL A 141 11.61 10.06 -23.76
N THR A 142 12.04 11.10 -24.47
CA THR A 142 11.33 12.38 -24.62
C THR A 142 10.46 12.42 -25.88
N ASN A 143 10.75 11.58 -26.88
CA ASN A 143 9.91 11.41 -28.07
C ASN A 143 8.55 10.80 -27.67
N THR A 144 7.45 11.34 -28.21
CA THR A 144 6.07 10.92 -27.92
C THR A 144 5.79 9.46 -28.29
N GLU A 145 6.43 8.96 -29.34
CA GLU A 145 6.22 7.60 -29.85
C GLU A 145 6.79 6.54 -28.89
N GLY A 146 8.10 6.59 -28.63
CA GLY A 146 8.72 5.74 -27.61
C GLY A 146 8.16 5.98 -26.19
N ILE A 147 7.63 7.17 -25.90
CA ILE A 147 6.86 7.44 -24.68
C ILE A 147 5.65 6.49 -24.58
N LEU A 148 4.94 6.23 -25.68
CA LEU A 148 3.77 5.36 -25.75
C LEU A 148 4.12 3.86 -25.75
N ASP A 149 5.20 3.45 -26.42
CA ASP A 149 5.74 2.08 -26.32
C ASP A 149 6.13 1.79 -24.87
N THR A 150 6.79 2.76 -24.24
CA THR A 150 7.03 2.75 -22.79
C THR A 150 5.77 2.99 -21.96
N GLN A 151 4.54 2.97 -22.49
CA GLN A 151 3.34 2.71 -21.66
C GLN A 151 2.77 1.30 -21.92
N TYR A 152 2.99 0.76 -23.12
CA TYR A 152 2.51 -0.54 -23.54
C TYR A 152 3.17 -1.70 -22.78
N ASP A 153 4.51 -1.79 -22.77
CA ASP A 153 5.34 -2.90 -22.24
C ASP A 153 5.33 -3.12 -20.69
N PHE A 154 4.25 -2.74 -20.03
CA PHE A 154 4.00 -2.89 -18.60
C PHE A 154 2.52 -2.97 -18.32
N TYR A 155 1.68 -2.30 -19.10
CA TYR A 155 0.24 -2.51 -19.05
C TYR A 155 -0.18 -3.77 -19.80
N ASN A 156 0.42 -4.10 -20.95
CA ASN A 156 0.36 -5.44 -21.54
C ASN A 156 0.78 -6.50 -20.50
N LYS A 157 2.00 -6.31 -20.00
CA LYS A 157 2.60 -6.99 -18.85
C LYS A 157 1.74 -6.97 -17.57
N LEU A 158 0.81 -6.03 -17.38
CA LEU A 158 -0.05 -5.83 -16.19
C LEU A 158 -1.25 -6.78 -16.18
N TYR A 159 -1.59 -7.37 -17.32
CA TYR A 159 -2.86 -8.07 -17.50
C TYR A 159 -2.70 -9.46 -18.13
N SER A 160 -1.48 -10.04 -18.14
CA SER A 160 -1.28 -11.47 -18.44
C SER A 160 -1.96 -12.41 -17.42
N SER A 161 -2.24 -13.63 -17.87
CA SER A 161 -3.18 -14.64 -17.31
C SER A 161 -2.48 -15.73 -16.48
N VAL A 162 -3.12 -16.92 -16.27
CA VAL A 162 -2.67 -18.18 -15.60
C VAL A 162 -3.49 -19.42 -16.08
N LYS A 163 -3.44 -20.58 -15.40
CA LYS A 163 -4.32 -21.79 -15.52
C LYS A 163 -4.56 -22.37 -14.10
N THR A 164 -5.73 -22.93 -13.72
CA THR A 164 -6.04 -23.21 -12.29
C THR A 164 -5.60 -24.58 -11.75
N ASP A 165 -5.46 -24.67 -10.42
CA ASP A 165 -5.24 -25.91 -9.68
C ASP A 165 -6.60 -26.48 -9.37
N ASP A 166 -7.01 -27.40 -10.23
CA ASP A 166 -8.40 -27.80 -10.28
C ASP A 166 -8.76 -28.72 -9.10
N GLU A 167 -7.78 -29.33 -8.41
CA GLU A 167 -8.05 -30.15 -7.22
C GLU A 167 -8.16 -29.33 -5.94
N VAL A 168 -7.22 -28.42 -5.67
CA VAL A 168 -7.32 -27.51 -4.50
C VAL A 168 -8.53 -26.59 -4.63
N MET A 169 -8.87 -26.17 -5.85
CA MET A 169 -10.10 -25.44 -6.13
C MET A 169 -11.34 -26.29 -5.80
N LYS A 170 -11.46 -27.51 -6.34
CA LYS A 170 -12.59 -28.42 -6.03
C LYS A 170 -12.72 -28.66 -4.53
N GLU A 171 -11.62 -28.91 -3.82
CA GLU A 171 -11.64 -29.18 -2.37
C GLU A 171 -12.09 -27.95 -1.56
N PHE A 172 -11.52 -26.77 -1.80
CA PHE A 172 -11.95 -25.54 -1.12
C PHE A 172 -13.46 -25.30 -1.33
N LEU A 173 -13.93 -25.53 -2.57
CA LEU A 173 -15.32 -25.39 -2.96
C LEU A 173 -16.24 -26.48 -2.40
N LYS A 174 -15.76 -27.62 -1.89
CA LYS A 174 -16.64 -28.58 -1.19
C LYS A 174 -17.34 -27.89 0.00
N ASN A 175 -16.60 -27.08 0.77
CA ASN A 175 -17.06 -26.39 1.98
C ASN A 175 -18.07 -25.25 1.77
N VAL A 176 -18.28 -24.79 0.54
CA VAL A 176 -19.27 -23.74 0.24
C VAL A 176 -20.67 -24.39 0.25
N ASN A 177 -21.17 -24.64 1.45
CA ASN A 177 -22.47 -25.31 1.63
C ASN A 177 -23.64 -24.37 1.34
N THR A 178 -23.42 -23.05 1.48
CA THR A 178 -24.38 -22.01 1.13
C THR A 178 -24.60 -21.98 -0.39
N LYS A 179 -25.83 -22.29 -0.80
CA LYS A 179 -26.35 -21.98 -2.14
C LYS A 179 -27.47 -20.96 -2.04
N ILE A 180 -27.65 -20.19 -3.10
CA ILE A 180 -28.78 -19.27 -3.27
C ILE A 180 -30.04 -20.08 -3.64
N ASN A 181 -31.24 -19.57 -3.30
CA ASN A 181 -32.48 -20.25 -3.69
C ASN A 181 -32.80 -19.99 -5.18
N GLN A 182 -33.75 -20.73 -5.76
CA GLN A 182 -34.07 -20.57 -7.19
C GLN A 182 -34.50 -19.14 -7.54
N GLU A 183 -35.25 -18.47 -6.66
CA GLU A 183 -35.67 -17.07 -6.84
C GLU A 183 -34.48 -16.10 -6.94
N ASP A 184 -33.41 -16.33 -6.15
CA ASP A 184 -32.15 -15.57 -6.23
C ASP A 184 -31.34 -15.89 -7.50
N VAL A 185 -31.37 -17.14 -7.98
CA VAL A 185 -30.80 -17.51 -9.28
C VAL A 185 -31.53 -16.73 -10.36
N ASP A 186 -32.85 -16.83 -10.41
CA ASP A 186 -33.70 -16.20 -11.41
C ASP A 186 -33.55 -14.67 -11.36
N LEU A 187 -33.48 -14.06 -10.17
CA LEU A 187 -33.22 -12.62 -10.00
C LEU A 187 -31.86 -12.17 -10.59
N CYS A 188 -30.87 -13.06 -10.62
CA CYS A 188 -29.56 -12.80 -11.24
C CYS A 188 -29.52 -13.13 -12.74
N ASP A 189 -30.15 -14.22 -13.17
CA ASP A 189 -30.07 -14.81 -14.52
C ASP A 189 -31.28 -14.46 -15.44
N ASN A 190 -32.30 -13.73 -14.96
CA ASN A 190 -33.39 -13.20 -15.80
C ASN A 190 -32.89 -12.20 -16.86
N ASP A 191 -33.72 -11.89 -17.86
CA ASP A 191 -33.37 -10.90 -18.88
C ASP A 191 -33.14 -9.50 -18.28
N ILE A 192 -32.20 -8.72 -18.85
CA ILE A 192 -31.94 -7.34 -18.41
C ILE A 192 -33.10 -6.44 -18.83
N THR A 193 -33.66 -5.67 -17.90
CA THR A 193 -34.82 -4.81 -18.17
C THR A 193 -34.46 -3.33 -18.33
N VAL A 194 -35.25 -2.58 -19.11
CA VAL A 194 -35.09 -1.11 -19.24
C VAL A 194 -35.09 -0.42 -17.88
N LYS A 195 -35.91 -0.88 -16.93
CA LYS A 195 -36.00 -0.32 -15.57
C LYS A 195 -34.69 -0.45 -14.80
N GLU A 196 -33.98 -1.58 -14.96
CA GLU A 196 -32.65 -1.77 -14.35
C GLU A 196 -31.59 -0.86 -14.99
N ILE A 197 -31.62 -0.72 -16.32
CA ILE A 197 -30.71 0.18 -17.05
C ILE A 197 -30.92 1.63 -16.60
N GLU A 198 -32.18 2.06 -16.45
CA GLU A 198 -32.53 3.38 -15.93
C GLU A 198 -32.05 3.58 -14.50
N PHE A 199 -32.39 2.66 -13.58
CA PHE A 199 -32.00 2.73 -12.18
C PHE A 199 -30.47 2.70 -12.01
N ALA A 200 -29.76 1.87 -12.79
CA ALA A 200 -28.30 1.84 -12.84
C ALA A 200 -27.74 3.21 -13.22
N LEU A 201 -28.24 3.80 -14.30
CA LEU A 201 -27.83 5.11 -14.84
C LEU A 201 -28.13 6.27 -13.90
N GLN A 202 -29.35 6.35 -13.34
CA GLN A 202 -29.74 7.36 -12.35
C GLN A 202 -28.84 7.33 -11.11
N LYS A 203 -28.38 6.14 -10.68
CA LYS A 203 -27.44 5.93 -9.57
C LYS A 203 -25.96 5.96 -10.00
N MET A 204 -25.62 6.56 -11.15
CA MET A 204 -24.23 6.87 -11.54
C MET A 204 -23.83 8.28 -11.12
N ALA A 205 -22.59 8.44 -10.65
CA ALA A 205 -22.07 9.75 -10.28
C ALA A 205 -21.81 10.62 -11.52
N ARG A 206 -22.33 11.85 -11.51
CA ARG A 206 -22.15 12.86 -12.57
C ARG A 206 -20.76 13.52 -12.54
N ASN A 207 -20.43 14.27 -13.60
CA ASN A 207 -19.18 14.99 -13.83
C ASN A 207 -17.93 14.09 -13.75
N LYS A 208 -18.00 12.92 -14.40
CA LYS A 208 -16.90 11.93 -14.48
C LYS A 208 -16.43 11.76 -15.93
N SER A 209 -15.14 11.44 -16.09
CA SER A 209 -14.53 11.28 -17.40
C SER A 209 -15.12 10.08 -18.18
N PRO A 210 -15.45 10.25 -19.47
CA PRO A 210 -15.98 9.18 -20.32
C PRO A 210 -14.87 8.20 -20.73
N GLY A 211 -15.23 7.19 -21.53
CA GLY A 211 -14.26 6.31 -22.19
C GLY A 211 -13.70 6.92 -23.48
N SER A 212 -13.12 6.08 -24.35
CA SER A 212 -12.55 6.53 -25.63
C SER A 212 -13.60 7.00 -26.64
N ASP A 213 -14.88 6.66 -26.48
CA ASP A 213 -15.98 7.23 -27.27
C ASP A 213 -16.30 8.69 -26.92
N GLY A 214 -15.96 9.16 -25.72
CA GLY A 214 -16.23 10.52 -25.25
C GLY A 214 -17.65 10.75 -24.73
N LEU A 215 -18.49 9.71 -24.63
CA LEU A 215 -19.88 9.83 -24.18
C LEU A 215 -19.95 9.76 -22.64
N THR A 216 -20.46 10.81 -22.00
CA THR A 216 -20.50 10.93 -20.52
C THR A 216 -21.82 10.42 -19.94
N VAL A 217 -21.90 10.28 -18.61
CA VAL A 217 -23.15 9.90 -17.92
C VAL A 217 -24.28 10.86 -18.25
N GLU A 218 -23.99 12.16 -18.35
CA GLU A 218 -24.95 13.21 -18.67
C GLU A 218 -25.52 13.05 -20.08
N PHE A 219 -24.72 12.59 -21.06
CA PHE A 219 -25.21 12.25 -22.39
C PHE A 219 -26.25 11.12 -22.31
N TYR A 220 -25.92 10.02 -21.62
CA TYR A 220 -26.85 8.89 -21.48
C TYR A 220 -28.12 9.29 -20.71
N CYS A 221 -28.03 10.12 -19.66
CA CYS A 221 -29.21 10.64 -18.94
C CYS A 221 -30.09 11.54 -19.84
N THR A 222 -29.49 12.49 -20.56
CA THR A 222 -30.22 13.47 -21.39
C THR A 222 -30.95 12.80 -22.56
N PHE A 223 -30.43 11.68 -23.06
CA PHE A 223 -30.97 10.96 -24.20
C PHE A 223 -31.55 9.59 -23.84
N PHE A 224 -31.75 9.29 -22.55
CA PHE A 224 -32.17 7.97 -22.09
C PHE A 224 -33.47 7.49 -22.75
N SER A 225 -34.44 8.39 -22.89
CA SER A 225 -35.76 8.13 -23.49
C SER A 225 -35.73 7.53 -24.91
N SER A 226 -34.62 7.69 -25.65
CA SER A 226 -34.44 7.10 -27.00
C SER A 226 -33.17 6.25 -27.14
N LEU A 227 -32.35 6.16 -26.09
CA LEU A 227 -31.26 5.19 -25.98
C LEU A 227 -31.68 3.90 -25.26
N LYS A 228 -32.74 3.93 -24.43
CA LYS A 228 -33.21 2.80 -23.61
C LYS A 228 -33.33 1.49 -24.38
N ASP A 229 -34.03 1.50 -25.50
CA ASP A 229 -34.34 0.30 -26.29
C ASP A 229 -33.11 -0.18 -27.10
N ILE A 230 -32.17 0.74 -27.38
CA ILE A 230 -30.89 0.47 -28.05
C ILE A 230 -29.89 -0.14 -27.06
N LEU A 231 -29.86 0.35 -25.82
CA LEU A 231 -29.04 -0.17 -24.73
C LEU A 231 -29.53 -1.55 -24.27
N LEU A 232 -30.85 -1.75 -24.21
CA LEU A 232 -31.45 -3.07 -23.98
C LEU A 232 -30.98 -4.07 -25.05
N LYS A 233 -31.26 -3.81 -26.33
CA LYS A 233 -30.82 -4.68 -27.43
C LYS A 233 -29.30 -4.86 -27.49
N LEU A 234 -28.53 -3.85 -27.11
CA LEU A 234 -27.07 -3.96 -27.01
C LEU A 234 -26.64 -5.00 -25.98
N PHE A 235 -27.32 -5.06 -24.83
CA PHE A 235 -27.00 -6.03 -23.79
C PHE A 235 -27.51 -7.44 -24.15
N GLU A 236 -28.72 -7.56 -24.73
CA GLU A 236 -29.24 -8.80 -25.31
C GLU A 236 -28.26 -9.41 -26.34
N GLU A 237 -27.76 -8.62 -27.30
CA GLU A 237 -26.84 -9.09 -28.34
C GLU A 237 -25.45 -9.42 -27.77
N ILE A 238 -24.95 -8.68 -26.77
CA ILE A 238 -23.69 -9.03 -26.08
C ILE A 238 -23.81 -10.38 -25.38
N GLU A 239 -24.95 -10.66 -24.75
CA GLU A 239 -25.21 -11.89 -24.01
C GLU A 239 -25.37 -13.10 -24.94
N LYS A 240 -26.21 -12.95 -25.96
CA LYS A 240 -26.46 -13.93 -27.03
C LYS A 240 -25.19 -14.38 -27.77
N TYR A 241 -24.16 -13.52 -27.82
CA TYR A 241 -22.85 -13.84 -28.38
C TYR A 241 -21.74 -13.99 -27.34
N SER A 242 -22.06 -13.90 -26.05
CA SER A 242 -21.11 -13.91 -24.91
C SER A 242 -19.88 -12.99 -25.14
N LYS A 243 -20.10 -11.83 -25.76
CA LYS A 243 -19.06 -11.03 -26.41
C LYS A 243 -19.36 -9.54 -26.40
N LEU A 244 -18.69 -8.83 -25.49
CA LEU A 244 -18.64 -7.37 -25.44
C LEU A 244 -18.23 -6.74 -26.80
N SER A 245 -18.77 -5.55 -27.11
CA SER A 245 -18.41 -4.80 -28.32
C SER A 245 -16.91 -4.50 -28.40
N ARG A 246 -16.42 -4.06 -29.57
CA ARG A 246 -14.99 -3.73 -29.73
C ARG A 246 -14.62 -2.53 -28.85
N SER A 247 -15.47 -1.51 -28.77
CA SER A 247 -15.20 -0.35 -27.90
C SER A 247 -15.28 -0.68 -26.41
N MET A 248 -16.19 -1.57 -25.99
CA MET A 248 -16.31 -1.97 -24.58
C MET A 248 -15.10 -2.75 -24.05
N ARG A 249 -14.45 -3.55 -24.90
CA ARG A 249 -13.22 -4.30 -24.57
C ARG A 249 -11.95 -3.43 -24.55
N CYS A 250 -12.06 -2.13 -24.85
CA CYS A 250 -10.95 -1.18 -24.86
C CYS A 250 -11.18 -0.04 -23.87
N GLY A 251 -10.23 0.15 -22.95
CA GLY A 251 -10.19 1.31 -22.06
C GLY A 251 -8.97 2.18 -22.32
N ILE A 252 -9.09 3.50 -22.20
CA ILE A 252 -7.92 4.38 -22.11
C ILE A 252 -7.39 4.28 -20.68
N ILE A 253 -6.16 3.83 -20.50
CA ILE A 253 -5.52 3.83 -19.18
C ILE A 253 -5.14 5.28 -18.86
N SER A 254 -6.03 6.00 -18.17
CA SER A 254 -5.73 7.34 -17.70
C SER A 254 -4.89 7.24 -16.45
N LEU A 255 -3.75 7.92 -16.49
CA LEU A 255 -2.74 7.85 -15.47
C LEU A 255 -3.00 8.99 -14.49
N ILE A 256 -3.39 8.68 -13.26
CA ILE A 256 -3.57 9.68 -12.19
C ILE A 256 -2.46 9.55 -11.15
N PHE A 257 -1.50 10.48 -11.19
CA PHE A 257 -0.39 10.57 -10.25
C PHE A 257 -0.92 10.68 -8.80
N LYS A 258 -0.51 9.75 -7.93
CA LYS A 258 -0.87 9.64 -6.51
C LYS A 258 -0.38 10.82 -5.63
N LYS A 259 0.21 11.87 -6.21
CA LYS A 259 0.88 12.98 -5.50
C LYS A 259 1.99 12.55 -4.52
N LYS A 260 2.53 11.34 -4.69
CA LYS A 260 3.68 10.80 -3.94
C LYS A 260 4.68 10.23 -4.95
N GLY A 261 5.70 11.04 -5.24
CA GLY A 261 6.41 11.16 -6.53
C GLY A 261 6.73 12.62 -6.87
N ASP A 262 6.59 13.05 -8.15
CA ASP A 262 6.79 14.42 -8.77
C ASP A 262 6.13 14.45 -10.21
N LYS A 263 6.78 14.73 -11.38
CA LYS A 263 6.13 14.94 -12.71
C LYS A 263 6.25 13.83 -13.79
N ARG A 264 7.35 13.05 -13.88
CA ARG A 264 7.66 12.03 -14.94
C ARG A 264 7.98 10.62 -14.37
N PHE A 265 7.11 9.59 -14.33
CA PHE A 265 7.34 8.23 -13.67
C PHE A 265 5.96 7.48 -13.65
N LEU A 266 5.64 6.35 -14.35
CA LEU A 266 4.24 5.77 -14.41
C LEU A 266 3.64 4.92 -13.24
N LYS A 267 4.15 3.79 -12.73
CA LYS A 267 3.77 3.14 -11.43
C LYS A 267 2.75 3.81 -10.46
N ASN A 268 3.11 4.82 -9.64
CA ASN A 268 2.17 5.57 -8.78
C ASN A 268 1.44 6.70 -9.50
N TYR A 269 1.29 6.65 -10.81
CA TYR A 269 -0.01 6.96 -11.37
C TYR A 269 -0.89 5.73 -11.14
N ARG A 270 -2.02 5.88 -10.45
CA ARG A 270 -3.04 4.83 -10.50
C ARG A 270 -3.45 4.68 -11.97
N PRO A 271 -3.36 3.48 -12.58
CA PRO A 271 -4.06 3.24 -13.82
C PRO A 271 -5.56 3.33 -13.50
N ILE A 272 -6.24 4.28 -14.14
CA ILE A 272 -7.69 4.37 -14.12
C ILE A 272 -8.12 4.09 -15.55
N SER A 273 -8.55 2.85 -15.78
CA SER A 273 -9.16 2.44 -17.05
C SER A 273 -10.42 3.26 -17.27
N LEU A 274 -10.35 4.25 -18.16
CA LEU A 274 -11.48 4.99 -18.70
C LEU A 274 -12.20 4.06 -19.68
N LEU A 275 -12.96 3.13 -19.10
CA LEU A 275 -13.90 2.27 -19.81
C LEU A 275 -15.08 3.11 -20.31
N GLN A 276 -15.73 2.63 -21.37
CA GLN A 276 -16.90 3.27 -21.96
C GLN A 276 -18.06 3.34 -20.95
N VAL A 277 -18.98 4.30 -21.10
CA VAL A 277 -20.08 4.49 -20.14
C VAL A 277 -21.19 3.45 -20.31
N ASP A 278 -21.43 2.94 -21.52
CA ASP A 278 -22.31 1.78 -21.77
C ASP A 278 -21.82 0.50 -21.07
N TYR A 279 -20.51 0.21 -21.14
CA TYR A 279 -19.91 -0.88 -20.32
C TYR A 279 -20.12 -0.64 -18.81
N LYS A 280 -19.95 0.61 -18.34
CA LYS A 280 -20.17 0.95 -16.92
C LYS A 280 -21.64 0.84 -16.50
N ILE A 281 -22.60 1.08 -17.39
CA ILE A 281 -24.03 0.86 -17.16
C ILE A 281 -24.29 -0.65 -17.00
N LEU A 282 -23.81 -1.48 -17.93
CA LEU A 282 -23.93 -2.93 -17.87
C LEU A 282 -23.32 -3.52 -16.59
N ALA A 283 -22.07 -3.16 -16.28
CA ALA A 283 -21.40 -3.57 -15.04
C ALA A 283 -22.14 -3.08 -13.77
N LYS A 284 -22.84 -1.94 -13.84
CA LYS A 284 -23.68 -1.41 -12.74
C LYS A 284 -25.00 -2.18 -12.60
N VAL A 285 -25.61 -2.64 -13.69
CA VAL A 285 -26.78 -3.55 -13.66
C VAL A 285 -26.39 -4.86 -12.97
N MET A 286 -25.33 -5.54 -13.44
CA MET A 286 -24.87 -6.80 -12.84
C MET A 286 -24.49 -6.63 -11.36
N ALA A 287 -23.82 -5.53 -11.00
CA ALA A 287 -23.49 -5.22 -9.61
C ALA A 287 -24.72 -4.85 -8.75
N ASN A 288 -25.81 -4.37 -9.34
CA ASN A 288 -27.07 -4.12 -8.63
C ASN A 288 -27.83 -5.43 -8.37
N ARG A 289 -27.85 -6.37 -9.33
CA ARG A 289 -28.37 -7.74 -9.12
C ARG A 289 -27.61 -8.46 -8.02
N PHE A 290 -26.29 -8.55 -8.17
CA PHE A 290 -25.41 -9.22 -7.20
C PHE A 290 -25.59 -8.69 -5.77
N LYS A 291 -25.87 -7.39 -5.60
CA LYS A 291 -26.11 -6.77 -4.29
C LYS A 291 -27.34 -7.26 -3.54
N GLN A 292 -28.37 -7.72 -4.23
CA GLN A 292 -29.58 -8.26 -3.58
C GLN A 292 -29.28 -9.62 -2.95
N VAL A 293 -28.43 -10.42 -3.61
CA VAL A 293 -28.06 -11.78 -3.19
C VAL A 293 -26.79 -11.79 -2.30
N LEU A 294 -25.92 -10.78 -2.39
CA LEU A 294 -24.64 -10.68 -1.67
C LEU A 294 -24.77 -10.92 -0.16
N CYS A 295 -25.84 -10.42 0.47
CA CYS A 295 -26.07 -10.58 1.91
C CYS A 295 -26.38 -12.04 2.32
N LYS A 296 -26.84 -12.88 1.39
CA LYS A 296 -27.17 -14.30 1.59
C LYS A 296 -25.95 -15.20 1.42
N ILE A 297 -25.11 -14.93 0.41
CA ILE A 297 -23.87 -15.69 0.14
C ILE A 297 -22.68 -15.27 1.00
N VAL A 298 -22.57 -13.99 1.38
CA VAL A 298 -21.43 -13.46 2.13
C VAL A 298 -21.74 -13.42 3.62
N SER A 299 -20.97 -14.19 4.39
CA SER A 299 -20.99 -14.24 5.86
C SER A 299 -21.17 -12.87 6.50
N LYS A 300 -21.97 -12.81 7.58
CA LYS A 300 -22.36 -11.59 8.30
C LYS A 300 -21.14 -10.73 8.69
N CYS A 301 -20.00 -11.35 8.99
CA CYS A 301 -18.78 -10.69 9.44
C CYS A 301 -18.04 -9.86 8.36
N GLN A 302 -18.45 -9.91 7.09
CA GLN A 302 -17.91 -9.01 6.06
C GLN A 302 -18.81 -7.78 5.88
N SER A 303 -18.35 -6.62 6.32
CA SER A 303 -19.00 -5.31 6.08
C SER A 303 -18.67 -4.71 4.71
N CYS A 304 -17.39 -4.72 4.33
CA CYS A 304 -16.90 -3.97 3.18
C CYS A 304 -17.61 -4.34 1.87
N CYS A 305 -18.16 -3.32 1.21
CA CYS A 305 -18.94 -3.37 -0.04
C CYS A 305 -20.29 -4.10 0.02
N ILE A 306 -20.76 -4.52 1.20
CA ILE A 306 -22.08 -5.13 1.39
C ILE A 306 -23.11 -4.05 1.76
N PRO A 307 -24.31 -4.00 1.15
CA PRO A 307 -25.36 -3.06 1.57
C PRO A 307 -25.82 -3.31 3.00
N GLY A 308 -26.02 -2.23 3.78
CA GLY A 308 -26.59 -2.32 5.14
C GLY A 308 -25.64 -2.88 6.21
N ARG A 309 -24.32 -2.89 5.97
CA ARG A 309 -23.28 -3.22 6.95
C ARG A 309 -22.21 -2.13 6.92
N ASP A 310 -21.80 -1.61 8.08
CA ASP A 310 -20.75 -0.60 8.19
C ASP A 310 -19.40 -1.20 8.59
N ILE A 311 -18.31 -0.50 8.29
CA ILE A 311 -16.98 -0.87 8.78
C ILE A 311 -16.88 -0.73 10.31
N ALA A 312 -17.70 0.16 10.91
CA ALA A 312 -17.88 0.29 12.35
C ALA A 312 -18.32 -1.04 12.98
N ASP A 313 -19.30 -1.74 12.40
CA ASP A 313 -19.80 -3.04 12.92
C ASP A 313 -18.68 -4.07 13.02
N THR A 314 -17.84 -4.13 11.97
CA THR A 314 -16.67 -5.03 11.96
C THR A 314 -15.55 -4.54 12.87
N ILE A 315 -15.41 -3.23 13.13
CA ILE A 315 -14.43 -2.69 14.08
C ILE A 315 -14.89 -2.95 15.53
N ALA A 316 -16.19 -2.82 15.82
CA ALA A 316 -16.79 -3.17 17.09
C ALA A 316 -16.66 -4.67 17.36
N ASN A 317 -17.16 -5.53 16.47
CA ASN A 317 -17.02 -6.98 16.63
C ASN A 317 -15.55 -7.45 16.75
N ILE A 318 -14.61 -6.79 16.06
CA ILE A 318 -13.15 -7.01 16.20
C ILE A 318 -12.58 -6.48 17.52
N ARG A 319 -13.17 -5.45 18.13
CA ARG A 319 -12.84 -4.99 19.48
C ARG A 319 -13.41 -5.96 20.50
N ASP A 320 -14.71 -6.21 20.44
CA ASP A 320 -15.44 -7.02 21.43
C ASP A 320 -14.86 -8.45 21.53
N VAL A 321 -14.40 -9.01 20.40
CA VAL A 321 -13.64 -10.28 20.38
C VAL A 321 -12.24 -10.15 20.98
N LEU A 322 -11.50 -9.05 20.76
CA LEU A 322 -10.23 -8.83 21.48
C LEU A 322 -10.44 -8.68 22.97
N ASP A 323 -11.43 -7.89 23.37
CA ASP A 323 -11.73 -7.58 24.76
C ASP A 323 -12.13 -8.86 25.51
N LEU A 324 -12.89 -9.77 24.87
CA LEU A 324 -13.20 -11.11 25.36
C LEU A 324 -11.96 -12.01 25.50
N ILE A 325 -11.07 -12.01 24.50
CA ILE A 325 -9.83 -12.79 24.56
C ILE A 325 -8.88 -12.23 25.64
N GLU A 326 -8.85 -10.91 25.83
CA GLU A 326 -8.05 -10.24 26.86
C GLU A 326 -8.66 -10.39 28.28
N SER A 327 -9.97 -10.67 28.41
CA SER A 327 -10.65 -10.91 29.69
C SER A 327 -10.66 -12.36 30.17
N GLU A 328 -10.80 -13.33 29.26
CA GLU A 328 -10.74 -14.76 29.56
C GLU A 328 -9.26 -15.25 29.65
N GLU A 329 -8.29 -14.33 29.72
CA GLU A 329 -6.84 -14.56 29.55
C GLU A 329 -6.55 -15.53 28.37
N LEU A 330 -7.34 -15.45 27.31
CA LEU A 330 -7.44 -16.45 26.25
C LEU A 330 -6.42 -16.24 25.12
N GLU A 331 -6.45 -17.19 24.19
CA GLU A 331 -5.73 -17.15 22.94
C GLU A 331 -6.72 -17.10 21.75
N GLY A 332 -6.81 -15.98 21.00
CA GLY A 332 -7.57 -15.91 19.71
C GLY A 332 -7.03 -14.92 18.65
N TYR A 333 -6.82 -15.32 17.37
CA TYR A 333 -5.98 -14.52 16.45
C TYR A 333 -6.71 -13.50 15.57
N LEU A 334 -6.43 -12.23 15.83
CA LEU A 334 -6.98 -11.14 15.01
C LEU A 334 -6.23 -10.89 13.70
N LEU A 335 -6.81 -11.35 12.58
CA LEU A 335 -6.22 -11.23 11.25
C LEU A 335 -6.50 -9.92 10.49
N LYS A 336 -5.60 -8.94 10.64
CA LYS A 336 -5.44 -7.86 9.63
C LYS A 336 -4.66 -8.32 8.41
N MET A 337 -5.31 -9.08 7.53
CA MET A 337 -4.88 -9.33 6.15
C MET A 337 -5.23 -8.14 5.25
N ASP A 338 -4.51 -7.96 4.14
CA ASP A 338 -4.85 -7.01 3.07
C ASP A 338 -4.48 -7.64 1.71
N GLN A 339 -5.36 -7.50 0.71
CA GLN A 339 -5.19 -8.08 -0.62
C GLN A 339 -4.71 -7.03 -1.62
N GLU A 340 -3.39 -6.84 -1.68
CA GLU A 340 -2.87 -5.72 -2.43
C GLU A 340 -3.14 -5.83 -3.96
N LYS A 341 -3.90 -4.84 -4.47
CA LYS A 341 -4.54 -4.81 -5.79
C LYS A 341 -5.13 -6.16 -6.22
N ALA A 342 -5.98 -6.71 -5.34
CA ALA A 342 -6.92 -7.80 -5.63
C ALA A 342 -7.57 -7.66 -7.01
N PHE A 343 -8.06 -6.47 -7.35
CA PHE A 343 -8.73 -6.20 -8.63
C PHE A 343 -7.87 -6.41 -9.89
N ASP A 344 -6.53 -6.34 -9.79
CA ASP A 344 -5.61 -6.66 -10.89
C ASP A 344 -5.22 -8.17 -10.91
N LYS A 345 -5.83 -8.98 -10.04
CA LYS A 345 -5.30 -10.29 -9.61
C LYS A 345 -6.33 -11.39 -9.28
N VAL A 346 -7.64 -11.13 -9.34
CA VAL A 346 -8.67 -12.09 -8.91
C VAL A 346 -8.90 -13.18 -9.96
N GLY A 347 -8.99 -14.43 -9.48
CA GLY A 347 -8.99 -15.60 -10.35
C GLY A 347 -10.26 -15.76 -11.19
N HIS A 348 -10.13 -15.78 -12.52
CA HIS A 348 -11.12 -16.10 -13.53
C HIS A 348 -11.68 -17.51 -13.32
N THR A 349 -10.87 -18.55 -13.54
CA THR A 349 -11.29 -19.94 -13.35
C THR A 349 -11.60 -20.22 -11.89
N TYR A 350 -10.82 -19.68 -10.94
CA TYR A 350 -11.12 -19.83 -9.52
C TYR A 350 -12.51 -19.28 -9.14
N LEU A 351 -12.78 -18.00 -9.39
CA LEU A 351 -14.05 -17.40 -9.00
C LEU A 351 -15.22 -17.88 -9.90
N ARG A 352 -14.94 -18.45 -11.08
CA ARG A 352 -15.98 -19.07 -11.94
C ARG A 352 -16.58 -20.25 -11.20
N GLU A 353 -15.72 -21.13 -10.69
CA GLU A 353 -16.17 -22.27 -9.90
C GLU A 353 -16.69 -21.84 -8.52
N VAL A 354 -16.20 -20.72 -7.92
CA VAL A 354 -16.82 -20.11 -6.73
C VAL A 354 -18.28 -19.70 -7.00
N LEU A 355 -18.55 -18.96 -8.07
CA LEU A 355 -19.92 -18.50 -8.39
C LEU A 355 -20.83 -19.68 -8.75
N LYS A 356 -20.36 -20.63 -9.57
CA LYS A 356 -21.07 -21.89 -9.84
C LYS A 356 -21.41 -22.63 -8.55
N LYS A 357 -20.47 -22.71 -7.60
CA LYS A 357 -20.65 -23.43 -6.35
C LYS A 357 -21.65 -22.74 -5.40
N TYR A 358 -21.69 -21.41 -5.36
CA TYR A 358 -22.75 -20.64 -4.68
C TYR A 358 -24.13 -20.77 -5.34
N GLY A 359 -24.22 -21.39 -6.52
CA GLY A 359 -25.48 -21.67 -7.22
C GLY A 359 -25.89 -20.63 -8.26
N PHE A 360 -25.07 -19.61 -8.56
CA PHE A 360 -25.37 -18.69 -9.66
C PHE A 360 -25.41 -19.45 -11.00
N GLY A 361 -26.39 -19.13 -11.84
CA GLY A 361 -26.56 -19.76 -13.14
C GLY A 361 -25.42 -19.39 -14.10
N ASP A 362 -25.20 -20.23 -15.11
CA ASP A 362 -24.08 -20.04 -16.04
C ASP A 362 -24.16 -18.71 -16.82
N ARG A 363 -25.36 -18.15 -17.01
CA ARG A 363 -25.54 -16.84 -17.63
C ARG A 363 -24.88 -15.76 -16.76
N PHE A 364 -25.21 -15.71 -15.46
CA PHE A 364 -24.60 -14.76 -14.52
C PHE A 364 -23.10 -15.02 -14.29
N VAL A 365 -22.67 -16.29 -14.19
CA VAL A 365 -21.24 -16.62 -13.98
C VAL A 365 -20.36 -16.14 -15.14
N ASN A 366 -20.81 -16.32 -16.40
CA ASN A 366 -20.04 -15.93 -17.58
C ASN A 366 -19.85 -14.41 -17.71
N TRP A 367 -20.65 -13.58 -17.03
CA TRP A 367 -20.51 -12.12 -17.05
C TRP A 367 -19.32 -11.55 -16.27
N ILE A 368 -18.71 -12.30 -15.33
CA ILE A 368 -17.88 -11.67 -14.27
C ILE A 368 -16.34 -11.76 -14.48
N LEU A 369 -15.79 -12.71 -15.27
CA LEU A 369 -14.47 -13.28 -14.89
C LEU A 369 -13.32 -13.48 -15.91
N GLY A 370 -12.18 -12.82 -15.63
CA GLY A 370 -10.85 -12.89 -16.33
C GLY A 370 -7.90 -13.85 -14.94
N VAL A 371 -7.68 -14.31 -13.65
CA VAL A 371 -6.46 -14.98 -13.07
C VAL A 371 -6.72 -16.47 -12.69
N TYR A 372 -5.71 -17.24 -12.30
CA TYR A 372 -5.81 -18.70 -12.10
C TYR A 372 -4.67 -19.20 -11.16
N VAL A 373 -4.57 -20.50 -10.83
CA VAL A 373 -3.60 -21.16 -9.88
C VAL A 373 -2.61 -22.15 -10.57
N GLY A 374 -2.59 -23.48 -10.26
CA GLY A 374 -2.35 -24.62 -11.20
C GLY A 374 -1.39 -25.83 -10.93
N LYS A 375 -1.82 -27.05 -11.33
CA LYS A 375 -1.14 -28.38 -11.14
C LYS A 375 0.27 -28.46 -11.74
N ASN A 376 0.50 -27.86 -12.91
CA ASN A 376 1.86 -27.72 -13.45
C ASN A 376 2.51 -26.51 -12.77
N LYS A 377 3.17 -26.75 -11.63
CA LYS A 377 3.75 -25.68 -10.81
C LYS A 377 4.58 -24.68 -11.62
N LEU A 378 5.39 -25.11 -12.60
CA LEU A 378 6.18 -24.21 -13.46
C LEU A 378 5.31 -23.29 -14.31
N PHE A 379 4.29 -23.83 -15.00
CA PHE A 379 3.33 -23.03 -15.79
C PHE A 379 2.57 -22.01 -14.92
N CYS A 380 2.46 -22.31 -13.63
CA CYS A 380 1.63 -21.62 -12.67
C CYS A 380 2.42 -20.57 -11.88
N ASP A 381 3.69 -20.85 -11.60
CA ASP A 381 4.69 -19.87 -11.16
C ASP A 381 5.10 -18.93 -12.29
N ASP A 382 5.10 -19.38 -13.55
CA ASP A 382 5.27 -18.52 -14.73
C ASP A 382 4.16 -17.50 -14.78
N LEU A 383 2.93 -17.98 -14.89
CA LEU A 383 1.80 -17.11 -15.13
C LEU A 383 1.33 -16.38 -13.86
N ASN A 384 1.66 -16.85 -12.64
CA ASN A 384 1.66 -15.97 -11.48
C ASN A 384 2.83 -14.98 -11.54
N TRP A 385 4.07 -15.45 -11.38
CA TRP A 385 5.19 -14.60 -11.00
C TRP A 385 5.94 -13.98 -12.17
N LYS A 386 6.10 -14.61 -13.34
CA LYS A 386 6.66 -13.88 -14.51
C LYS A 386 5.73 -12.72 -14.85
N ASP A 387 4.43 -12.96 -15.01
CA ASP A 387 3.39 -11.94 -15.10
C ASP A 387 3.56 -10.85 -14.00
N LYS A 388 3.51 -11.23 -12.71
CA LYS A 388 3.53 -10.28 -11.59
C LYS A 388 4.84 -9.51 -11.42
N ILE A 389 5.97 -10.10 -11.77
CA ILE A 389 7.30 -9.46 -11.79
C ILE A 389 7.45 -8.57 -13.02
N SER A 390 6.94 -9.01 -14.17
CA SER A 390 7.10 -8.31 -15.43
C SER A 390 6.26 -7.03 -15.47
N LYS A 391 5.03 -7.03 -14.89
CA LYS A 391 4.35 -5.77 -14.51
C LYS A 391 5.15 -4.94 -13.52
N ILE A 392 5.83 -5.56 -12.56
CA ILE A 392 6.71 -4.86 -11.61
C ILE A 392 7.98 -4.25 -12.24
N LYS A 393 8.50 -4.83 -13.33
CA LYS A 393 9.66 -4.33 -14.07
C LYS A 393 9.36 -2.97 -14.71
N MET A 394 8.39 -2.85 -15.62
CA MET A 394 8.11 -1.52 -16.17
C MET A 394 7.23 -0.64 -15.24
N LEU A 395 6.60 -1.17 -14.18
CA LEU A 395 6.30 -0.36 -12.97
C LEU A 395 7.57 0.22 -12.32
N VAL A 396 8.76 -0.34 -12.46
CA VAL A 396 10.01 0.25 -11.99
C VAL A 396 10.64 1.16 -13.03
N ASN A 397 10.51 0.85 -14.31
CA ASN A 397 11.20 1.55 -15.40
C ASN A 397 10.49 2.86 -15.77
N LEU A 398 9.16 2.80 -15.92
CA LEU A 398 8.30 3.84 -15.37
C LEU A 398 7.78 3.36 -14.01
N TRP A 399 8.56 3.47 -12.94
CA TRP A 399 9.05 4.76 -12.45
C TRP A 399 10.36 5.31 -13.03
N LYS A 400 11.55 4.99 -12.49
CA LYS A 400 12.95 5.50 -12.68
C LYS A 400 13.33 6.85 -13.36
N GLN A 401 12.43 7.52 -14.07
CA GLN A 401 12.45 8.81 -14.78
C GLN A 401 12.58 10.17 -13.99
N ARG A 402 11.62 10.63 -13.17
CA ARG A 402 11.62 11.91 -12.41
C ARG A 402 12.64 11.98 -11.28
N ARG A 403 12.84 13.23 -10.88
CA ARG A 403 13.55 13.63 -9.67
C ARG A 403 12.68 13.28 -8.46
N LEU A 404 13.10 12.30 -7.67
CA LEU A 404 12.37 11.84 -6.50
C LEU A 404 13.31 11.60 -5.31
N THR A 405 12.93 12.14 -4.16
CA THR A 405 13.58 11.93 -2.86
C THR A 405 13.60 10.46 -2.44
N LEU A 406 14.60 10.07 -1.66
CA LEU A 406 14.77 8.69 -1.18
C LEU A 406 13.56 8.21 -0.35
N SER A 407 13.06 9.07 0.54
CA SER A 407 11.85 8.86 1.36
C SER A 407 10.57 8.75 0.51
N GLY A 408 10.52 9.47 -0.63
CA GLY A 408 9.51 9.27 -1.65
C GLY A 408 9.64 7.91 -2.34
N ARG A 409 10.85 7.52 -2.79
CA ARG A 409 11.11 6.21 -3.43
C ARG A 409 10.76 5.03 -2.54
N ALA A 410 11.04 5.08 -1.23
CA ALA A 410 10.55 4.06 -0.30
C ALA A 410 9.00 4.00 -0.30
N THR A 411 8.33 5.15 -0.16
CA THR A 411 6.86 5.27 -0.21
C THR A 411 6.25 4.73 -1.52
N VAL A 412 7.00 4.80 -2.63
CA VAL A 412 6.63 4.25 -3.94
C VAL A 412 6.68 2.73 -3.98
N ILE A 413 7.67 2.13 -3.31
CA ILE A 413 7.78 0.67 -3.18
C ILE A 413 6.61 0.22 -2.30
N SER A 414 6.48 0.76 -1.08
CA SER A 414 5.49 0.36 -0.06
C SER A 414 4.04 0.63 -0.43
N SER A 415 3.74 1.60 -1.29
CA SER A 415 2.36 1.91 -1.66
C SER A 415 1.97 1.45 -3.06
N LEU A 416 2.89 0.90 -3.88
CA LEU A 416 2.52 0.43 -5.21
C LEU A 416 3.24 -0.76 -5.85
N LEU A 417 4.55 -0.96 -5.66
CA LEU A 417 5.16 -2.26 -6.02
C LEU A 417 4.63 -3.32 -5.07
N MET A 418 4.86 -3.07 -3.79
CA MET A 418 4.14 -3.61 -2.65
C MET A 418 2.78 -2.90 -2.51
N SER A 419 2.07 -2.74 -3.65
CA SER A 419 0.64 -2.95 -3.63
C SER A 419 0.11 -3.85 -4.75
N ARG A 420 0.95 -4.65 -5.45
CA ARG A 420 0.51 -5.80 -6.31
C ARG A 420 0.80 -7.18 -5.72
N LEU A 421 2.03 -7.48 -5.28
CA LEU A 421 2.48 -8.77 -4.72
C LEU A 421 1.68 -9.36 -3.55
N TRP A 422 1.60 -8.72 -2.37
CA TRP A 422 1.11 -9.30 -1.09
C TRP A 422 -0.04 -10.28 -1.19
N TYR A 423 -1.11 -10.02 -1.96
CA TYR A 423 -2.21 -11.00 -2.07
C TYR A 423 -1.70 -12.39 -2.50
N THR A 424 -0.82 -12.44 -3.49
CA THR A 424 -0.21 -13.69 -3.98
C THR A 424 0.89 -14.21 -3.03
N ILE A 425 1.61 -13.34 -2.30
CA ILE A 425 2.61 -13.78 -1.30
C ILE A 425 1.93 -14.35 -0.03
N ALA A 426 0.76 -13.84 0.34
CA ALA A 426 -0.01 -14.31 1.48
C ALA A 426 -0.60 -15.71 1.23
N VAL A 427 -1.09 -15.99 0.01
CA VAL A 427 -1.77 -17.26 -0.33
C VAL A 427 -0.90 -18.29 -1.06
N CYS A 428 0.30 -17.93 -1.52
CA CYS A 428 1.25 -18.84 -2.17
C CYS A 428 2.68 -18.61 -1.67
N SER A 429 3.49 -19.67 -1.71
CA SER A 429 4.95 -19.57 -1.64
C SER A 429 5.48 -18.68 -2.76
N ILE A 430 6.46 -17.84 -2.46
CA ILE A 430 7.20 -17.07 -3.46
C ILE A 430 8.50 -17.81 -3.80
N PRO A 431 8.77 -18.17 -5.07
CA PRO A 431 10.05 -18.79 -5.45
C PRO A 431 11.25 -17.87 -5.16
N ASP A 432 12.41 -18.43 -4.78
CA ASP A 432 13.60 -17.63 -4.47
C ASP A 432 14.03 -16.73 -5.63
N TRP A 433 13.98 -17.23 -6.87
CA TRP A 433 14.27 -16.43 -8.07
C TRP A 433 13.35 -15.21 -8.19
N ALA A 434 12.08 -15.34 -7.79
CA ALA A 434 11.10 -14.28 -7.79
C ALA A 434 11.38 -13.27 -6.67
N LEU A 435 11.64 -13.76 -5.45
CA LEU A 435 11.98 -12.94 -4.29
C LEU A 435 13.24 -12.10 -4.54
N GLN A 436 14.33 -12.71 -5.02
CA GLN A 436 15.58 -12.00 -5.31
C GLN A 436 15.42 -11.02 -6.49
N SER A 437 14.71 -11.41 -7.55
CA SER A 437 14.39 -10.50 -8.67
C SER A 437 13.68 -9.25 -8.18
N ILE A 438 12.62 -9.41 -7.38
CA ILE A 438 11.83 -8.28 -6.87
C ILE A 438 12.66 -7.44 -5.89
N LYS A 439 13.44 -8.07 -5.00
CA LYS A 439 14.31 -7.36 -4.03
C LYS A 439 15.34 -6.49 -4.76
N LYS A 440 16.03 -7.03 -5.77
CA LYS A 440 16.96 -6.28 -6.63
C LYS A 440 16.25 -5.12 -7.34
N ILE A 441 15.17 -5.39 -8.06
CA ILE A 441 14.35 -4.38 -8.77
C ILE A 441 13.91 -3.23 -7.84
N CYS A 442 13.61 -3.52 -6.57
CA CYS A 442 13.22 -2.51 -5.58
C CYS A 442 14.41 -1.70 -5.04
N LEU A 443 15.56 -2.33 -4.81
CA LEU A 443 16.78 -1.66 -4.33
C LEU A 443 17.42 -0.79 -5.42
N ASP A 444 17.56 -1.30 -6.65
CA ASP A 444 18.03 -0.53 -7.80
C ASP A 444 17.16 0.72 -8.02
N PHE A 445 15.84 0.58 -7.84
CA PHE A 445 14.91 1.70 -7.89
C PHE A 445 15.08 2.69 -6.74
N LEU A 446 15.26 2.20 -5.50
CA LEU A 446 15.45 3.06 -4.32
C LEU A 446 16.68 3.96 -4.49
N TRP A 447 17.80 3.38 -4.90
CA TRP A 447 19.09 4.09 -4.97
C TRP A 447 19.41 4.68 -6.36
N ASN A 448 18.48 4.59 -7.32
CA ASN A 448 18.66 5.10 -8.69
C ASN A 448 19.82 4.43 -9.45
N ASN A 449 19.98 3.12 -9.28
CA ASN A 449 21.15 2.32 -9.69
C ASN A 449 22.48 2.74 -9.01
N GLY A 450 22.48 3.70 -8.07
CA GLY A 450 23.67 4.11 -7.32
C GLY A 450 23.93 3.29 -6.06
N SER A 451 25.08 3.54 -5.43
CA SER A 451 25.56 2.83 -4.24
C SER A 451 24.60 2.91 -3.04
N HIS A 452 24.55 1.84 -2.24
CA HIS A 452 23.70 1.76 -1.05
C HIS A 452 24.30 2.54 0.13
N LEU A 453 24.07 3.86 0.16
CA LEU A 453 24.70 4.78 1.14
C LEU A 453 24.23 4.62 2.59
N ILE A 454 23.16 3.86 2.84
CA ILE A 454 22.61 3.60 4.19
C ILE A 454 22.38 2.09 4.31
N LYS A 455 22.77 1.51 5.46
CA LYS A 455 22.60 0.08 5.78
C LYS A 455 21.15 -0.37 5.54
N TYR A 456 20.98 -1.55 4.95
CA TYR A 456 19.66 -2.12 4.63
C TYR A 456 18.76 -2.24 5.87
N ARG A 457 19.36 -2.56 7.03
CA ARG A 457 18.68 -2.64 8.34
C ARG A 457 18.22 -1.28 8.89
N THR A 458 18.90 -0.18 8.56
CA THR A 458 18.45 1.16 8.96
C THR A 458 17.26 1.62 8.13
N ILE A 459 17.27 1.41 6.80
CA ILE A 459 16.19 1.91 5.92
C ILE A 459 14.81 1.27 6.14
N ILE A 460 14.72 0.07 6.73
CA ILE A 460 13.44 -0.57 7.07
C ILE A 460 12.74 0.12 8.26
N GLY A 461 13.51 0.76 9.15
CA GLY A 461 13.01 1.41 10.37
C GLY A 461 12.04 2.57 10.12
N ALA A 462 11.45 3.08 11.19
CA ALA A 462 10.54 4.21 11.13
C ALA A 462 11.27 5.54 10.84
N LYS A 463 10.54 6.48 10.22
CA LYS A 463 11.11 7.76 9.78
C LYS A 463 11.45 8.71 10.91
N THR A 464 10.85 8.50 12.09
CA THR A 464 11.15 9.15 13.37
C THR A 464 12.52 8.79 13.93
N ASP A 465 13.19 7.79 13.35
CA ASP A 465 14.40 7.16 13.90
C ASP A 465 15.54 7.12 12.86
N GLY A 466 15.32 7.70 11.66
CA GLY A 466 16.28 7.71 10.55
C GLY A 466 16.09 6.56 9.55
N GLY A 467 15.00 5.79 9.68
CA GLY A 467 14.61 4.84 8.64
C GLY A 467 13.79 5.48 7.52
N LEU A 468 13.52 4.71 6.46
CA LEU A 468 12.67 5.14 5.34
C LEU A 468 11.26 4.54 5.37
N LYS A 469 11.01 3.62 6.33
CA LYS A 469 9.89 2.67 6.33
C LYS A 469 9.85 1.83 5.04
N TYR A 470 11.02 1.36 4.63
CA TYR A 470 11.20 0.48 3.48
C TYR A 470 10.54 -0.89 3.73
N PRO A 471 9.81 -1.46 2.75
CA PRO A 471 9.07 -2.69 2.96
C PRO A 471 9.97 -3.90 2.67
N ASP A 472 10.66 -4.43 3.69
CA ASP A 472 11.33 -5.72 3.52
C ASP A 472 10.29 -6.83 3.23
N ILE A 473 10.52 -7.54 2.13
CA ILE A 473 9.62 -8.56 1.57
C ILE A 473 9.69 -9.86 2.38
N TYR A 474 10.85 -10.21 2.91
CA TYR A 474 11.08 -11.44 3.67
C TYR A 474 10.49 -11.32 5.07
N LEU A 475 10.77 -10.24 5.80
CA LEU A 475 10.11 -9.94 7.08
C LEU A 475 8.59 -9.81 6.91
N LYS A 476 8.10 -9.38 5.73
CA LYS A 476 6.66 -9.33 5.45
C LYS A 476 6.09 -10.71 5.12
N LEU A 477 6.84 -11.57 4.42
CA LEU A 477 6.53 -12.98 4.25
C LEU A 477 6.45 -13.68 5.63
N LEU A 478 7.47 -13.54 6.48
CA LEU A 478 7.44 -14.09 7.85
C LEU A 478 6.22 -13.57 8.62
N ALA A 479 5.93 -12.26 8.57
CA ALA A 479 4.74 -11.69 9.19
C ALA A 479 3.43 -12.28 8.64
N PHE A 480 3.33 -12.61 7.35
CA PHE A 480 2.17 -13.31 6.74
C PHE A 480 2.11 -14.81 7.07
N ARG A 481 3.24 -15.46 7.36
CA ARG A 481 3.34 -16.89 7.68
C ARG A 481 3.10 -17.15 9.17
N LEU A 482 3.60 -16.27 10.04
CA LEU A 482 3.02 -16.05 11.36
C LEU A 482 1.52 -15.83 11.19
N LYS A 483 1.07 -14.91 10.32
CA LYS A 483 -0.35 -14.73 9.90
C LYS A 483 -1.05 -15.88 9.17
N PHE A 484 -0.47 -17.08 9.23
CA PHE A 484 -1.13 -18.33 8.90
C PHE A 484 -1.12 -19.30 10.09
N LEU A 485 0.04 -19.49 10.75
CA LEU A 485 0.14 -20.16 12.08
C LEU A 485 -0.92 -19.64 13.04
N THR A 486 -1.23 -18.35 12.91
CA THR A 486 -2.30 -17.71 13.65
C THR A 486 -3.61 -18.52 13.64
N ARG A 487 -4.18 -18.76 12.47
CA ARG A 487 -5.45 -19.49 12.40
C ARG A 487 -5.31 -20.99 12.74
N PHE A 488 -4.09 -21.49 12.89
CA PHE A 488 -3.83 -22.88 13.26
C PHE A 488 -4.00 -23.11 14.76
N LEU A 489 -3.52 -22.17 15.58
CA LEU A 489 -3.54 -22.25 17.05
C LEU A 489 -4.86 -21.78 17.67
N ASP A 490 -5.49 -20.76 17.08
CA ASP A 490 -6.85 -20.28 17.39
C ASP A 490 -7.87 -21.44 17.56
N LYS A 491 -8.46 -21.62 18.75
CA LYS A 491 -9.34 -22.77 19.07
C LYS A 491 -10.62 -22.75 18.22
N ASP A 492 -11.30 -21.60 18.17
CA ASP A 492 -12.60 -21.42 17.50
C ASP A 492 -12.49 -21.38 15.96
N PHE A 493 -11.34 -20.99 15.42
CA PHE A 493 -11.16 -20.96 13.97
C PHE A 493 -11.05 -22.37 13.37
N HIS A 494 -12.16 -22.88 12.82
CA HIS A 494 -12.20 -24.15 12.10
C HIS A 494 -11.94 -23.99 10.58
N ALA A 495 -11.05 -24.82 10.01
CA ALA A 495 -10.86 -24.94 8.55
C ALA A 495 -10.13 -26.23 8.17
N ILE A 496 -10.45 -26.82 7.00
CA ILE A 496 -9.86 -28.10 6.53
C ILE A 496 -8.32 -28.11 6.58
N TRP A 497 -7.68 -27.01 6.15
CA TRP A 497 -6.22 -26.94 6.10
C TRP A 497 -5.54 -27.12 7.47
N LYS A 498 -6.25 -26.91 8.60
CA LYS A 498 -5.71 -27.21 9.94
C LYS A 498 -5.42 -28.70 10.07
N TYR A 499 -6.36 -29.58 9.69
CA TYR A 499 -6.12 -31.03 9.66
C TYR A 499 -4.97 -31.40 8.71
N THR A 500 -4.90 -30.76 7.54
CA THR A 500 -3.78 -30.95 6.59
C THR A 500 -2.43 -30.53 7.20
N MET A 501 -2.38 -29.40 7.91
CA MET A 501 -1.18 -28.91 8.58
C MET A 501 -0.79 -29.81 9.76
N THR A 502 -1.74 -30.22 10.60
CA THR A 502 -1.52 -31.18 11.69
C THR A 502 -0.98 -32.51 11.16
N TYR A 503 -1.52 -33.03 10.05
CA TYR A 503 -1.00 -34.24 9.40
C TYR A 503 0.47 -34.11 8.98
N PHE A 504 0.89 -32.96 8.44
CA PHE A 504 2.29 -32.73 8.11
C PHE A 504 3.18 -32.46 9.34
N LEU A 505 2.67 -31.81 10.38
CA LEU A 505 3.38 -31.62 11.65
C LEU A 505 3.58 -32.95 12.40
N ASN A 506 2.61 -33.86 12.38
CA ASN A 506 2.71 -35.19 13.00
C ASN A 506 3.81 -36.07 12.37
N LYS A 507 4.20 -35.79 11.12
CA LYS A 507 5.33 -36.46 10.44
C LYS A 507 6.70 -35.91 10.83
N ILE A 508 6.79 -34.86 11.65
CA ILE A 508 8.07 -34.38 12.21
C ILE A 508 8.58 -35.47 13.17
N HIS A 509 9.61 -36.20 12.73
CA HIS A 509 10.16 -37.38 13.40
C HIS A 509 9.11 -38.44 13.82
N ASN A 510 7.97 -38.51 13.11
CA ASN A 510 6.79 -39.33 13.44
C ASN A 510 6.21 -39.12 14.86
N THR A 511 6.46 -37.97 15.49
CA THR A 511 6.21 -37.73 16.92
C THR A 511 4.73 -37.59 17.32
N ASN A 512 3.83 -37.40 16.36
CA ASN A 512 2.38 -37.20 16.59
C ASN A 512 2.02 -36.07 17.59
N LEU A 513 2.85 -35.03 17.64
CA LEU A 513 2.72 -33.89 18.58
C LEU A 513 1.67 -32.85 18.15
N GLY A 514 1.36 -32.76 16.86
CA GLY A 514 0.42 -31.79 16.29
C GLY A 514 0.82 -30.36 16.56
N VAL A 515 0.01 -29.66 17.34
CA VAL A 515 0.26 -28.27 17.79
C VAL A 515 1.53 -28.18 18.65
N HIS A 516 1.86 -29.22 19.40
CA HIS A 516 3.04 -29.25 20.29
C HIS A 516 4.38 -29.25 19.54
N CYS A 517 4.36 -29.45 18.20
CA CYS A 517 5.54 -29.23 17.35
C CYS A 517 6.10 -27.80 17.41
N LEU A 518 5.36 -26.84 17.98
CA LEU A 518 5.78 -25.45 18.15
C LEU A 518 6.73 -25.23 19.35
N PHE A 519 6.69 -26.09 20.38
CA PHE A 519 7.65 -26.01 21.50
C PHE A 519 9.05 -26.49 21.12
N LEU A 520 9.16 -27.29 20.05
CA LEU A 520 10.39 -27.86 19.53
C LEU A 520 11.35 -26.79 18.97
N LEU A 521 12.65 -27.03 19.07
CA LEU A 521 13.70 -26.31 18.33
C LEU A 521 14.07 -27.07 17.06
N LEU A 522 13.39 -26.74 15.96
CA LEU A 522 13.49 -27.47 14.68
C LEU A 522 14.55 -26.87 13.75
N GLN A 523 15.31 -27.72 13.08
CA GLN A 523 16.23 -27.34 12.01
C GLN A 523 15.62 -27.63 10.64
N LYS A 524 16.13 -26.98 9.58
CA LYS A 524 15.59 -27.14 8.21
C LYS A 524 15.59 -28.58 7.68
N LYS A 525 16.51 -29.42 8.16
CA LYS A 525 16.61 -30.85 7.83
C LYS A 525 15.38 -31.64 8.31
N ASP A 526 14.80 -31.23 9.43
CA ASP A 526 13.69 -31.91 10.13
C ASP A 526 12.34 -31.61 9.45
N CYS A 527 12.30 -30.54 8.65
CA CYS A 527 11.12 -30.06 7.90
C CYS A 527 11.15 -30.41 6.40
N THR A 528 11.98 -31.37 5.99
CA THR A 528 12.19 -31.76 4.58
C THR A 528 10.93 -32.33 3.92
N ASN A 529 10.20 -33.20 4.62
CA ASN A 529 8.98 -33.85 4.14
C ASN A 529 7.71 -32.97 4.24
N ILE A 530 7.86 -31.67 4.52
CA ILE A 530 6.76 -30.72 4.73
C ILE A 530 6.58 -29.85 3.48
N PRO A 531 5.35 -29.66 2.97
CA PRO A 531 5.08 -28.75 1.85
C PRO A 531 5.63 -27.35 2.10
N VAL A 532 6.20 -26.74 1.05
CA VAL A 532 6.99 -25.50 1.13
C VAL A 532 6.29 -24.39 1.92
N PHE A 533 4.98 -24.21 1.72
CA PHE A 533 4.18 -23.21 2.43
C PHE A 533 4.07 -23.46 3.94
N TYR A 534 3.92 -24.72 4.38
CA TYR A 534 3.92 -25.08 5.80
C TYR A 534 5.33 -25.01 6.40
N ARG A 535 6.38 -25.33 5.63
CA ARG A 535 7.77 -25.11 6.06
C ARG A 535 8.08 -23.62 6.25
N GLU A 536 7.61 -22.74 5.36
CA GLU A 536 7.71 -21.28 5.52
C GLU A 536 7.01 -20.77 6.81
N ILE A 537 6.01 -21.51 7.33
CA ILE A 537 5.35 -21.20 8.60
C ILE A 537 6.21 -21.64 9.79
N ILE A 538 6.83 -22.82 9.72
CA ILE A 538 7.77 -23.29 10.76
C ILE A 538 9.03 -22.42 10.79
N ASP A 539 9.61 -22.09 9.64
CA ASP A 539 10.75 -21.15 9.52
C ASP A 539 10.39 -19.77 10.14
N ALA A 540 9.18 -19.27 9.90
CA ALA A 540 8.71 -18.00 10.49
C ALA A 540 8.46 -18.08 11.99
N TRP A 541 7.97 -19.22 12.50
CA TRP A 541 7.80 -19.48 13.92
C TRP A 541 9.12 -19.57 14.65
N GLN A 542 10.07 -20.39 14.18
CA GLN A 542 11.40 -20.53 14.79
C GLN A 542 12.16 -19.18 14.82
N TYR A 543 11.93 -18.31 13.83
CA TYR A 543 12.48 -16.94 13.81
C TYR A 543 11.81 -15.97 14.81
N PHE A 544 10.57 -16.25 15.24
CA PHE A 544 9.77 -15.37 16.09
C PHE A 544 9.63 -15.85 17.55
N LYS A 545 9.80 -17.15 17.81
CA LYS A 545 9.74 -17.78 19.13
C LYS A 545 10.52 -17.04 20.24
N PRO A 546 11.72 -16.44 19.99
CA PRO A 546 12.44 -15.65 20.99
C PRO A 546 11.79 -14.30 21.38
N TYR A 547 10.59 -14.00 20.86
CA TYR A 547 9.78 -12.83 21.20
C TYR A 547 8.38 -13.24 21.72
N VAL A 548 8.25 -14.50 22.14
CA VAL A 548 7.05 -15.11 22.69
C VAL A 548 7.40 -15.72 24.04
N ASP A 549 6.79 -15.17 25.09
CA ASP A 549 6.82 -15.73 26.43
C ASP A 549 5.77 -16.86 26.51
N ILE A 550 5.99 -17.90 27.31
CA ILE A 550 5.07 -19.04 27.45
C ILE A 550 4.58 -19.04 28.89
N ASP A 551 3.27 -18.88 29.12
CA ASP A 551 2.74 -18.96 30.47
C ASP A 551 2.62 -20.42 30.91
N ILE A 552 3.49 -20.83 31.83
CA ILE A 552 3.57 -22.21 32.34
C ILE A 552 2.23 -22.67 32.96
N ARG A 553 1.35 -21.76 33.41
CA ARG A 553 0.02 -22.08 33.97
C ARG A 553 -0.97 -22.59 32.92
N SER A 554 -0.81 -22.19 31.66
CA SER A 554 -1.64 -22.64 30.51
C SER A 554 -1.16 -23.95 29.87
N VAL A 555 0.07 -24.37 30.19
CA VAL A 555 0.74 -25.46 29.49
C VAL A 555 0.15 -26.80 29.92
N ASP A 556 -0.42 -27.54 28.95
CA ASP A 556 -0.64 -28.98 29.08
C ASP A 556 0.73 -29.68 29.19
N ILE A 557 1.17 -29.86 30.44
CA ILE A 557 2.45 -30.50 30.81
C ILE A 557 2.50 -31.94 30.29
N PHE A 558 1.39 -32.68 30.40
CA PHE A 558 1.33 -34.08 30.00
C PHE A 558 1.53 -34.27 28.49
N ASN A 559 0.97 -33.39 27.65
CA ASN A 559 1.20 -33.40 26.20
C ASN A 559 2.47 -32.67 25.74
N GLN A 560 3.28 -32.06 26.63
CA GLN A 560 4.56 -31.46 26.23
C GLN A 560 5.53 -32.47 25.62
N PRO A 561 6.27 -32.08 24.57
CA PRO A 561 7.26 -32.95 23.94
C PRO A 561 8.46 -33.19 24.85
N ILE A 562 8.98 -34.42 24.85
CA ILE A 562 10.25 -34.77 25.50
C ILE A 562 11.43 -34.32 24.63
N PHE A 563 11.42 -34.69 23.35
CA PHE A 563 12.54 -34.51 22.44
C PHE A 563 12.49 -33.16 21.71
N LEU A 564 13.67 -32.57 21.43
CA LEU A 564 13.86 -31.24 20.88
C LEU A 564 13.18 -30.08 21.65
N ASN A 565 12.66 -30.32 22.86
CA ASN A 565 12.05 -29.30 23.70
C ASN A 565 13.12 -28.38 24.30
N GLU A 566 12.86 -27.07 24.29
CA GLU A 566 13.78 -26.08 24.82
C GLU A 566 13.88 -26.09 26.36
N SER A 567 12.85 -26.59 27.03
CA SER A 567 12.78 -26.73 28.49
C SER A 567 13.43 -28.01 29.02
N ILE A 568 13.82 -28.96 28.16
CA ILE A 568 14.42 -30.26 28.55
C ILE A 568 15.77 -30.41 27.83
N LYS A 569 16.85 -30.06 28.54
CA LYS A 569 18.22 -29.98 27.99
C LYS A 569 19.24 -30.75 28.82
N VAL A 570 19.72 -31.88 28.33
CA VAL A 570 20.87 -32.60 28.91
C VAL A 570 22.16 -31.90 28.48
N ASN A 571 22.99 -31.49 29.44
CA ASN A 571 24.26 -30.78 29.20
C ASN A 571 24.10 -29.57 28.24
N GLY A 572 23.02 -28.80 28.43
CA GLY A 572 22.68 -27.61 27.63
C GLY A 572 22.16 -27.88 26.22
N LYS A 573 22.07 -29.16 25.79
CA LYS A 573 21.60 -29.56 24.46
C LYS A 573 20.23 -30.24 24.56
N CYS A 574 19.34 -29.95 23.61
CA CYS A 574 18.04 -30.61 23.55
C CYS A 574 18.23 -32.07 23.13
N ILE A 575 17.51 -32.98 23.79
CA ILE A 575 17.62 -34.42 23.57
C ILE A 575 16.92 -34.88 22.28
N LEU A 576 17.43 -35.95 21.67
CA LEU A 576 16.82 -36.65 20.53
C LEU A 576 17.32 -38.11 20.49
N TRP A 577 16.56 -39.04 21.07
CA TRP A 577 16.94 -40.45 21.15
C TRP A 577 16.05 -41.31 20.26
N LYS A 578 16.65 -41.98 19.26
CA LYS A 578 15.89 -42.73 18.24
C LYS A 578 15.07 -43.88 18.82
N GLN A 579 15.61 -44.62 19.77
CA GLN A 579 14.98 -45.80 20.38
C GLN A 579 13.67 -45.41 21.09
N PHE A 580 13.69 -44.36 21.92
CA PHE A 580 12.49 -43.79 22.54
C PHE A 580 11.44 -43.33 21.51
N LEU A 581 11.86 -42.69 20.41
CA LEU A 581 10.94 -42.26 19.35
C LEU A 581 10.31 -43.44 18.58
N LEU A 582 11.05 -44.54 18.39
CA LEU A 582 10.54 -45.77 17.78
C LEU A 582 9.53 -46.47 18.71
N ALA A 583 9.81 -46.49 20.02
CA ALA A 583 8.90 -46.92 21.08
C ALA A 583 7.67 -46.00 21.28
N GLY A 584 7.49 -44.97 20.45
CA GLY A 584 6.38 -44.02 20.57
C GLY A 584 6.46 -43.06 21.77
N ILE A 585 7.55 -43.10 22.55
CA ILE A 585 7.78 -42.19 23.68
C ILE A 585 8.12 -40.80 23.09
N THR A 586 7.18 -39.87 23.16
CA THR A 586 7.29 -38.53 22.53
C THR A 586 6.85 -37.39 23.43
N LYS A 587 5.95 -37.67 24.39
CA LYS A 587 5.32 -36.72 25.31
C LYS A 587 5.57 -37.11 26.76
N LEU A 588 5.53 -36.15 27.69
CA LEU A 588 5.76 -36.43 29.12
C LEU A 588 4.81 -37.48 29.70
N LYS A 589 3.57 -37.55 29.20
CA LYS A 589 2.62 -38.60 29.57
C LYS A 589 2.97 -40.03 29.13
N HIS A 590 4.03 -40.22 28.34
CA HIS A 590 4.57 -41.56 28.03
C HIS A 590 5.67 -41.96 29.04
N VAL A 591 6.01 -41.08 30.00
CA VAL A 591 6.94 -41.36 31.12
C VAL A 591 6.36 -40.99 32.50
N ALA A 592 5.17 -40.39 32.56
CA ALA A 592 4.45 -40.00 33.78
C ALA A 592 2.99 -40.46 33.76
N TYR A 593 2.44 -40.79 34.93
CA TYR A 593 1.05 -41.21 35.07
C TYR A 593 0.10 -39.99 34.97
N GLU A 594 -0.93 -40.06 34.13
CA GLU A 594 -1.92 -38.97 33.98
C GLU A 594 -2.90 -38.86 35.18
N VAL A 595 -3.11 -39.94 35.92
CA VAL A 595 -4.21 -40.09 36.92
C VAL A 595 -3.70 -40.28 38.36
N VAL A 596 -2.44 -40.66 38.53
CA VAL A 596 -1.81 -41.06 39.80
C VAL A 596 -0.50 -40.27 39.93
N PRO A 597 -0.05 -39.85 41.13
CA PRO A 597 1.21 -39.12 41.26
C PRO A 597 2.42 -39.93 40.76
N GLY A 598 3.29 -39.29 39.97
CA GLY A 598 4.66 -39.75 39.70
C GLY A 598 4.97 -40.26 38.29
N PHE A 599 6.20 -40.79 38.15
CA PHE A 599 6.78 -41.26 36.90
C PHE A 599 6.65 -42.79 36.74
N LEU A 600 6.53 -43.28 35.51
CA LEU A 600 6.54 -44.72 35.23
C LEU A 600 7.91 -45.31 35.59
N PRO A 601 7.98 -46.48 36.25
CA PRO A 601 9.25 -47.09 36.64
C PRO A 601 10.07 -47.48 35.40
N PHE A 602 11.41 -47.47 35.54
CA PHE A 602 12.35 -47.77 34.46
C PHE A 602 12.00 -49.06 33.69
N ASN A 603 11.56 -50.11 34.37
CA ASN A 603 11.23 -51.39 33.74
C ASN A 603 10.14 -51.25 32.67
N ALA A 604 9.10 -50.44 32.91
CA ALA A 604 8.04 -50.21 31.92
C ALA A 604 8.55 -49.45 30.69
N ILE A 605 9.50 -48.52 30.88
CA ILE A 605 10.16 -47.79 29.78
C ILE A 605 11.13 -48.69 29.02
N TYR A 606 11.79 -49.61 29.71
CA TYR A 606 12.65 -50.63 29.11
C TYR A 606 11.83 -51.59 28.24
N GLU A 607 10.73 -52.16 28.77
CA GLU A 607 9.79 -53.01 28.04
C GLU A 607 9.25 -52.32 26.78
N MET A 608 8.86 -51.03 26.86
CA MET A 608 8.39 -50.26 25.69
C MET A 608 9.44 -50.14 24.57
N ILE A 609 10.74 -50.14 24.90
CA ILE A 609 11.84 -50.01 23.94
C ILE A 609 12.31 -51.37 23.42
N GLU A 610 12.41 -52.38 24.29
CA GLU A 610 12.78 -53.76 23.94
C GLU A 610 11.79 -54.38 22.93
N ASN A 611 10.50 -54.06 23.04
CA ASN A 611 9.47 -54.46 22.05
C ASN A 611 9.67 -53.86 20.63
N VAL A 612 10.66 -52.98 20.42
CA VAL A 612 10.90 -52.28 19.13
C VAL A 612 12.38 -52.28 18.70
N ASP A 613 13.31 -52.70 19.57
CA ASP A 613 14.74 -52.82 19.30
C ASP A 613 15.31 -53.99 20.13
N ASP A 614 15.65 -55.11 19.48
CA ASP A 614 16.14 -56.32 20.16
C ASP A 614 17.57 -56.16 20.76
N ASN A 615 18.25 -55.04 20.50
CA ASN A 615 19.70 -54.89 20.72
C ASN A 615 20.02 -53.75 21.71
N VAL A 616 19.35 -53.79 22.87
CA VAL A 616 19.26 -52.68 23.83
C VAL A 616 20.27 -52.77 24.97
N ASP A 617 21.08 -51.72 25.12
CA ASP A 617 21.94 -51.51 26.29
C ASP A 617 21.14 -50.94 27.47
N CYS A 618 20.76 -51.84 28.39
CA CYS A 618 19.98 -51.51 29.59
C CYS A 618 20.66 -50.47 30.51
N ASN A 619 22.00 -50.51 30.63
CA ASN A 619 22.74 -49.55 31.48
C ASN A 619 22.68 -48.14 30.88
N LYS A 620 22.86 -48.03 29.57
CA LYS A 620 22.77 -46.77 28.81
C LYS A 620 21.35 -46.23 28.76
N LEU A 621 20.33 -47.08 28.61
CA LEU A 621 18.93 -46.64 28.75
C LEU A 621 18.64 -46.12 30.16
N ARG A 622 19.16 -46.78 31.22
CA ARG A 622 18.96 -46.35 32.60
C ARG A 622 19.62 -44.99 32.88
N GLN A 623 20.82 -44.76 32.36
CA GLN A 623 21.46 -43.44 32.38
C GLN A 623 20.63 -42.38 31.63
N GLN A 624 20.16 -42.69 30.42
CA GLN A 624 19.31 -41.77 29.63
C GLN A 624 18.00 -41.42 30.34
N TYR A 625 17.30 -42.41 30.90
CA TYR A 625 16.05 -42.21 31.64
C TYR A 625 16.26 -41.36 32.89
N ASN A 626 17.30 -41.64 33.69
CA ASN A 626 17.62 -40.83 34.87
C ASN A 626 17.96 -39.38 34.50
N SER A 627 18.83 -39.18 33.49
CA SER A 627 19.15 -37.83 33.00
C SER A 627 17.95 -37.09 32.40
N LEU A 628 16.96 -37.80 31.83
CA LEU A 628 15.69 -37.21 31.41
C LEU A 628 14.91 -36.70 32.63
N LEU A 629 14.70 -37.54 33.66
CA LEU A 629 13.99 -37.12 34.88
C LEU A 629 14.66 -35.92 35.55
N GLU A 630 15.99 -35.93 35.68
CA GLU A 630 16.76 -34.80 36.20
C GLU A 630 16.47 -33.50 35.42
N CYS A 631 16.46 -33.57 34.08
CA CYS A 631 16.29 -32.42 33.19
C CYS A 631 14.84 -31.92 33.01
N ILE A 632 13.82 -32.55 33.60
CA ILE A 632 12.45 -32.00 33.61
C ILE A 632 12.38 -30.79 34.55
N PRO A 633 11.79 -29.65 34.15
CA PRO A 633 11.62 -28.48 35.02
C PRO A 633 10.95 -28.80 36.37
N ASN A 634 11.43 -28.19 37.45
CA ASN A 634 10.93 -28.48 38.81
C ASN A 634 9.44 -28.16 38.97
N GLU A 635 8.93 -27.10 38.34
CA GLU A 635 7.49 -26.78 38.37
C GLU A 635 6.64 -27.85 37.66
N TRP A 636 7.17 -28.51 36.62
CA TRP A 636 6.49 -29.63 35.97
C TRP A 636 6.54 -30.91 36.84
N LYS A 637 7.63 -31.13 37.58
CA LYS A 637 7.73 -32.22 38.56
C LYS A 637 6.67 -32.09 39.67
N LYS A 638 6.47 -30.89 40.24
CA LYS A 638 5.45 -30.63 41.27
C LYS A 638 4.04 -31.05 40.83
N VAL A 639 3.66 -30.68 39.60
CA VAL A 639 2.35 -31.06 39.02
C VAL A 639 2.25 -32.57 38.79
N ILE A 640 3.30 -33.20 38.24
CA ILE A 640 3.33 -34.67 38.04
C ILE A 640 3.28 -35.44 39.37
N LEU A 641 3.77 -34.85 40.46
CA LEU A 641 3.70 -35.39 41.83
C LEU A 641 2.41 -34.99 42.58
N ASN A 642 1.47 -34.29 41.94
CA ASN A 642 0.24 -33.73 42.54
C ASN A 642 0.48 -32.83 43.77
N GLU A 643 1.68 -32.23 43.90
CA GLU A 643 1.99 -31.23 44.94
C GLU A 643 1.23 -29.91 44.70
N THR A 644 0.80 -29.68 43.45
CA THR A 644 -0.03 -28.54 43.03
C THR A 644 -1.16 -29.02 42.11
N LYS A 645 -2.34 -28.41 42.20
CA LYS A 645 -3.42 -28.65 41.24
C LYS A 645 -3.05 -28.02 39.88
N PRO A 646 -3.40 -28.65 38.74
CA PRO A 646 -3.38 -27.97 37.45
C PRO A 646 -4.35 -26.78 37.47
N VAL A 647 -3.94 -25.67 36.84
CA VAL A 647 -4.80 -24.50 36.59
C VAL A 647 -5.76 -24.82 35.45
N ASN A 648 -6.89 -24.11 35.34
CA ASN A 648 -7.84 -24.32 34.25
C ASN A 648 -7.26 -23.78 32.92
N CYS A 649 -6.62 -24.64 32.11
CA CYS A 649 -5.84 -24.24 30.93
C CYS A 649 -6.65 -23.63 29.77
N ASP A 650 -7.98 -23.50 29.90
CA ASP A 650 -8.81 -22.82 28.93
C ASP A 650 -8.89 -21.29 29.15
N GLU A 651 -8.48 -20.80 30.33
CA GLU A 651 -8.53 -19.37 30.75
C GLU A 651 -7.12 -18.71 30.84
N VAL A 652 -6.08 -19.20 30.15
CA VAL A 652 -4.69 -18.66 30.26
C VAL A 652 -3.91 -18.71 28.93
N PRO A 653 -3.05 -17.72 28.56
CA PRO A 653 -2.49 -17.67 27.21
C PRO A 653 -1.18 -18.45 27.06
N LEU A 654 -1.19 -19.43 26.15
CA LEU A 654 -0.09 -20.34 25.83
C LEU A 654 1.17 -19.67 25.25
N PHE A 655 1.00 -18.53 24.58
CA PHE A 655 2.01 -17.79 23.85
C PHE A 655 1.76 -16.29 23.98
N ILE A 656 2.47 -15.59 24.86
CA ILE A 656 2.31 -14.14 25.09
C ILE A 656 3.36 -13.36 24.30
N VAL A 657 2.96 -12.29 23.61
CA VAL A 657 3.86 -11.35 22.92
C VAL A 657 3.91 -9.99 23.63
N ASN A 658 5.09 -9.66 24.14
CA ASN A 658 5.36 -8.36 24.76
C ASN A 658 5.96 -7.36 23.74
N TYR A 659 5.23 -6.28 23.43
CA TYR A 659 5.68 -5.27 22.45
C TYR A 659 5.13 -3.86 22.72
N ASN A 660 6.03 -2.85 22.75
CA ASN A 660 5.70 -1.43 23.03
C ASN A 660 4.88 -1.24 24.33
N ASN A 661 5.34 -1.85 25.43
CA ASN A 661 4.67 -1.85 26.74
C ASN A 661 3.20 -2.28 26.68
N LYS A 662 2.89 -3.19 25.76
CA LYS A 662 1.64 -3.93 25.71
C LYS A 662 1.99 -5.41 25.72
N THR A 663 1.69 -6.05 26.84
CA THR A 663 1.41 -7.48 26.88
C THR A 663 0.26 -7.72 25.93
N LYS A 664 0.39 -8.78 25.14
CA LYS A 664 -0.66 -9.16 24.21
C LYS A 664 -0.47 -10.61 23.85
N ASP A 665 -1.49 -11.40 24.09
CA ASP A 665 -1.69 -12.71 23.47
C ASP A 665 -1.10 -12.73 22.02
N PHE A 666 -0.13 -13.65 21.77
CA PHE A 666 0.46 -13.90 20.44
C PHE A 666 -0.66 -14.12 19.43
N VAL A 667 -1.72 -14.74 19.92
CA VAL A 667 -2.94 -15.11 19.26
C VAL A 667 -3.57 -13.76 18.81
N CYS A 668 -3.98 -12.84 19.68
CA CYS A 668 -4.50 -11.50 19.32
C CYS A 668 -3.64 -10.62 18.36
N CYS A 669 -2.35 -10.89 18.13
CA CYS A 669 -1.47 -10.09 17.26
C CYS A 669 -1.88 -10.04 15.77
N LYS A 670 -1.83 -8.83 15.20
CA LYS A 670 -2.16 -8.48 13.80
C LYS A 670 -0.92 -8.56 12.89
N THR A 671 -1.08 -8.67 11.56
CA THR A 671 0.06 -8.67 10.58
C THR A 671 0.87 -7.36 10.54
N LYS A 672 0.38 -6.31 11.20
CA LYS A 672 1.13 -5.06 11.47
C LYS A 672 1.94 -5.13 12.77
N ASP A 673 1.55 -6.00 13.71
CA ASP A 673 2.16 -6.15 15.03
C ASP A 673 3.43 -6.99 14.85
N PHE A 674 3.32 -8.20 14.28
CA PHE A 674 4.48 -9.03 13.90
C PHE A 674 5.48 -8.31 12.99
N TYR A 675 4.98 -7.58 11.99
CA TYR A 675 5.86 -6.84 11.10
C TYR A 675 6.55 -5.66 11.79
N GLY A 676 5.96 -5.09 12.84
CA GLY A 676 6.61 -4.11 13.70
C GLY A 676 7.77 -4.75 14.46
N ILE A 677 7.48 -5.79 15.26
CA ILE A 677 8.46 -6.54 16.05
C ILE A 677 9.64 -7.02 15.17
N LEU A 678 9.34 -7.66 14.04
CA LEU A 678 10.35 -8.16 13.10
C LEU A 678 11.21 -7.04 12.49
N VAL A 679 10.63 -5.87 12.21
CA VAL A 679 11.39 -4.71 11.70
C VAL A 679 12.23 -4.09 12.81
N ASP A 680 11.68 -3.88 14.00
CA ASP A 680 12.36 -3.21 15.11
C ASP A 680 13.52 -4.05 15.65
N LYS A 681 13.40 -5.39 15.66
CA LYS A 681 14.50 -6.32 16.00
C LYS A 681 15.52 -6.48 14.86
N CYS A 682 15.14 -6.24 13.61
CA CYS A 682 16.07 -6.20 12.48
C CYS A 682 16.71 -4.83 12.25
N TYR A 683 16.18 -3.78 12.86
CA TYR A 683 16.62 -2.41 12.68
C TYR A 683 17.99 -2.16 13.33
N ILE A 684 18.76 -1.25 12.76
CA ILE A 684 20.04 -0.77 13.31
C ILE A 684 20.07 0.74 13.13
N GLU A 685 20.46 1.45 14.18
CA GLU A 685 20.53 2.91 14.19
C GLU A 685 21.49 3.48 13.13
N PRO A 686 21.27 4.74 12.69
CA PRO A 686 22.16 5.39 11.73
C PRO A 686 23.58 5.57 12.27
N ASP A 687 24.58 5.06 11.55
CA ASP A 687 26.03 5.26 11.81
C ASP A 687 26.44 6.72 12.07
N ALA A 688 25.64 7.66 11.55
CA ALA A 688 25.87 9.10 11.70
C ALA A 688 25.59 9.62 13.11
N HIS A 689 24.84 8.91 13.96
CA HIS A 689 24.56 9.34 15.32
C HIS A 689 25.84 9.47 16.15
N GLN A 690 26.67 8.42 16.15
CA GLN A 690 27.98 8.45 16.78
C GLN A 690 28.87 9.57 16.20
N TYR A 691 28.96 9.67 14.88
CA TYR A 691 29.72 10.73 14.20
C TYR A 691 29.31 12.15 14.65
N TRP A 692 28.02 12.41 14.84
CA TRP A 692 27.55 13.73 15.29
C TRP A 692 27.81 13.99 16.78
N LEU A 693 27.71 12.97 17.65
CA LEU A 693 28.08 13.09 19.06
C LEU A 693 29.58 13.42 19.20
N GLU A 694 30.44 12.69 18.47
CA GLU A 694 31.89 12.90 18.41
C GLU A 694 32.24 14.29 17.82
N SER A 695 31.69 14.64 16.66
CA SER A 695 32.07 15.87 15.94
C SER A 695 31.58 17.16 16.60
N PHE A 696 30.56 17.09 17.47
CA PHE A 696 30.12 18.23 18.29
C PHE A 696 30.61 18.16 19.75
N ASN A 697 31.33 17.10 20.14
CA ASN A 697 31.78 16.84 21.53
C ASN A 697 30.63 16.93 22.56
N VAL A 698 29.50 16.28 22.28
CA VAL A 698 28.30 16.27 23.14
C VAL A 698 27.90 14.86 23.57
N GLN A 699 27.52 14.70 24.84
CA GLN A 699 27.13 13.41 25.40
C GLN A 699 25.75 12.93 24.93
N TYR A 700 24.87 13.82 24.50
CA TYR A 700 23.51 13.48 24.09
C TYR A 700 22.96 14.42 23.00
N VAL A 701 22.24 13.85 22.05
CA VAL A 701 21.39 14.56 21.08
C VAL A 701 20.07 13.79 20.97
N PRO A 702 18.89 14.44 21.10
CA PRO A 702 17.59 13.77 20.96
C PRO A 702 17.27 13.52 19.48
N PHE A 703 17.99 12.60 18.84
CA PHE A 703 17.89 12.33 17.40
C PHE A 703 16.47 12.02 16.92
N LYS A 704 15.58 11.51 17.79
CA LYS A 704 14.15 11.28 17.47
C LYS A 704 13.41 12.58 17.11
N PHE A 705 13.77 13.70 17.75
CA PHE A 705 13.27 15.03 17.40
C PHE A 705 13.88 15.52 16.08
N VAL A 706 15.19 15.33 15.90
CA VAL A 706 15.92 15.69 14.66
C VAL A 706 15.33 14.98 13.44
N TRP A 707 15.09 13.67 13.50
CA TRP A 707 14.46 12.93 12.41
C TRP A 707 13.02 13.33 12.13
N THR A 708 12.30 13.76 13.18
CA THR A 708 10.94 14.30 13.03
C THR A 708 10.96 15.65 12.32
N SER A 709 11.90 16.54 12.64
CA SER A 709 11.99 17.88 12.02
C SER A 709 12.28 17.84 10.51
N VAL A 710 13.20 16.95 10.09
CA VAL A 710 13.54 16.64 8.67
C VAL A 710 12.30 16.32 7.81
N HIS A 711 11.20 15.89 8.42
CA HIS A 711 9.98 15.45 7.72
C HIS A 711 8.72 16.30 7.98
N CYS A 712 8.75 17.24 8.93
CA CYS A 712 7.56 18.00 9.32
C CYS A 712 7.50 19.44 8.78
N TYR A 713 8.64 20.12 8.53
CA TYR A 713 8.64 21.58 8.39
C TYR A 713 8.87 22.13 6.97
N TRP A 714 9.43 21.33 6.06
CA TRP A 714 9.82 21.77 4.72
C TRP A 714 8.69 21.70 3.68
N LYS A 715 8.48 22.81 2.94
CA LYS A 715 7.57 22.86 1.77
C LYS A 715 8.22 22.30 0.48
N SER A 716 9.56 22.20 0.43
CA SER A 716 10.33 21.74 -0.76
C SER A 716 10.87 20.30 -0.62
N PRO A 717 10.73 19.42 -1.63
CA PRO A 717 11.30 18.06 -1.60
C PRO A 717 12.83 18.03 -1.58
N ASP A 718 13.50 18.97 -2.26
CA ASP A 718 14.96 18.98 -2.36
C ASP A 718 15.61 19.32 -1.00
N CYS A 719 15.02 20.23 -0.21
CA CYS A 719 15.44 20.51 1.17
C CYS A 719 15.31 19.27 2.05
N VAL A 720 14.16 18.57 2.02
CA VAL A 720 13.97 17.29 2.74
C VAL A 720 15.03 16.25 2.36
N GLN A 721 15.49 16.23 1.11
CA GLN A 721 16.54 15.32 0.67
C GLN A 721 17.96 15.80 1.03
N LEU A 722 18.19 17.09 1.16
CA LEU A 722 19.44 17.67 1.65
C LEU A 722 19.60 17.39 3.13
N ASP A 723 18.65 17.81 3.97
CA ASP A 723 18.60 17.55 5.41
C ASP A 723 18.77 16.05 5.74
N PHE A 724 18.01 15.19 5.06
CA PHE A 724 18.11 13.74 5.25
C PHE A 724 19.52 13.21 4.93
N LYS A 725 20.22 13.78 3.95
CA LYS A 725 21.64 13.44 3.68
C LYS A 725 22.59 14.05 4.70
N ILE A 726 22.33 15.25 5.22
CA ILE A 726 23.13 15.89 6.28
C ILE A 726 23.06 15.01 7.53
N VAL A 727 21.87 14.76 8.09
CA VAL A 727 21.74 14.01 9.35
C VAL A 727 22.26 12.57 9.21
N HIS A 728 22.19 11.93 8.03
CA HIS A 728 22.86 10.64 7.76
C HIS A 728 24.36 10.69 7.41
N ASN A 729 25.00 11.87 7.38
CA ASN A 729 26.39 12.08 6.97
C ASN A 729 26.71 11.60 5.52
N ARG A 730 25.70 11.59 4.63
CA ARG A 730 25.79 11.13 3.22
C ARG A 730 25.68 12.26 2.18
N ILE A 731 26.02 13.49 2.56
CA ILE A 731 26.56 14.47 1.61
C ILE A 731 28.01 14.08 1.28
N PHE A 732 28.37 14.18 0.00
CA PHE A 732 29.75 14.11 -0.47
C PHE A 732 30.30 15.54 -0.49
N THR A 733 31.45 15.74 0.14
CA THR A 733 32.29 16.94 0.05
C THR A 733 33.58 16.55 -0.65
N ASN A 734 34.41 17.50 -1.11
CA ASN A 734 35.63 17.18 -1.86
C ASN A 734 36.58 16.24 -1.07
N LEU A 735 36.71 16.40 0.25
CA LEU A 735 37.42 15.43 1.12
C LEU A 735 36.88 14.00 1.00
N LYS A 736 35.56 13.82 0.91
CA LYS A 736 34.94 12.50 0.73
C LYS A 736 35.11 11.98 -0.70
N LEU A 737 35.05 12.85 -1.72
CA LEU A 737 35.26 12.49 -3.12
C LEU A 737 36.70 12.00 -3.36
N LYS A 738 37.70 12.66 -2.77
CA LYS A 738 39.10 12.23 -2.79
C LYS A 738 39.31 10.89 -2.09
N ARG A 739 38.72 10.70 -0.90
CA ARG A 739 38.76 9.42 -0.16
C ARG A 739 38.16 8.23 -0.93
N ILE A 740 37.22 8.47 -1.86
CA ILE A 740 36.63 7.43 -2.74
C ILE A 740 37.19 7.45 -4.18
N LYS A 741 38.27 8.19 -4.43
CA LYS A 741 38.95 8.31 -5.74
C LYS A 741 38.04 8.77 -6.88
N LEU A 742 37.15 9.73 -6.61
CA LEU A 742 36.32 10.43 -7.59
C LEU A 742 36.68 11.92 -7.75
N SER A 743 37.71 12.39 -7.05
CA SER A 743 38.35 13.70 -7.20
C SER A 743 39.82 13.55 -6.79
N ASP A 744 40.73 14.28 -7.44
CA ASP A 744 42.14 14.34 -7.02
C ASP A 744 42.35 15.39 -5.92
N SER A 745 41.43 16.36 -5.81
CA SER A 745 41.45 17.44 -4.81
C SER A 745 40.38 17.25 -3.73
N ASP A 746 40.75 17.65 -2.51
CA ASP A 746 39.91 17.78 -1.32
C ASP A 746 39.69 19.24 -0.91
N ILE A 747 40.24 20.20 -1.65
CA ILE A 747 40.09 21.65 -1.43
C ILE A 747 38.67 22.09 -1.82
N CYS A 748 38.11 23.08 -1.12
CA CYS A 748 36.77 23.60 -1.38
C CYS A 748 36.70 24.48 -2.65
N ASP A 749 35.68 24.24 -3.48
CA ASP A 749 35.41 25.00 -4.73
C ASP A 749 34.88 26.43 -4.48
N SER A 750 34.73 26.85 -3.22
CA SER A 750 34.48 28.24 -2.82
C SER A 750 35.81 28.95 -2.59
N CYS A 751 36.39 28.79 -1.39
CA CYS A 751 37.57 29.53 -0.93
C CYS A 751 38.89 29.15 -1.63
N LYS A 752 38.95 27.96 -2.25
CA LYS A 752 40.15 27.39 -2.90
C LYS A 752 41.40 27.27 -2.01
N SER A 753 41.25 27.41 -0.69
CA SER A 753 42.36 27.45 0.27
C SER A 753 42.33 26.35 1.34
N GLU A 754 41.14 25.89 1.74
CA GLU A 754 40.96 24.89 2.82
C GLU A 754 40.33 23.59 2.32
N VAL A 755 40.50 22.53 3.12
CA VAL A 755 39.90 21.21 2.88
C VAL A 755 38.39 21.24 3.12
N GLU A 756 37.63 20.77 2.14
CA GLU A 756 36.18 20.70 2.21
C GLU A 756 35.69 19.46 2.97
N ASP A 757 35.52 19.60 4.28
CA ASP A 757 34.63 18.75 5.06
C ASP A 757 33.24 19.41 5.22
N LEU A 758 32.34 18.78 6.01
CA LEU A 758 31.00 19.32 6.24
C LEU A 758 30.98 20.58 7.12
N PHE A 759 32.02 20.81 7.93
CA PHE A 759 32.12 22.01 8.75
C PHE A 759 32.68 23.18 7.94
N HIS A 760 33.66 22.95 7.07
CA HIS A 760 34.10 23.96 6.13
C HIS A 760 32.97 24.37 5.17
N LEU A 761 32.39 23.42 4.45
CA LEU A 761 31.38 23.66 3.39
C LEU A 761 30.18 24.51 3.82
N PHE A 762 29.74 24.36 5.08
CA PHE A 762 28.56 25.07 5.59
C PHE A 762 28.88 26.21 6.55
N LEU A 763 30.03 26.20 7.25
CA LEU A 763 30.19 26.96 8.51
C LEU A 763 31.51 27.74 8.63
N LYS A 764 32.62 27.23 8.08
CA LYS A 764 33.97 27.82 8.22
C LYS A 764 34.54 28.39 6.92
N CYS A 765 33.82 28.27 5.80
CA CYS A 765 34.24 28.86 4.53
C CYS A 765 34.16 30.39 4.58
N HIS A 766 35.29 31.08 4.47
CA HIS A 766 35.34 32.55 4.62
C HIS A 766 34.51 33.32 3.59
N ASP A 767 34.26 32.75 2.41
CA ASP A 767 33.31 33.29 1.41
C ASP A 767 31.87 33.42 1.95
N LEU A 768 31.55 32.74 3.05
CA LEU A 768 30.26 32.77 3.73
C LEU A 768 30.24 33.69 4.97
N ASP A 769 31.37 34.27 5.41
CA ASP A 769 31.41 35.06 6.65
C ASP A 769 30.55 36.33 6.57
N VAL A 770 30.49 36.96 5.40
CA VAL A 770 29.59 38.10 5.13
C VAL A 770 28.12 37.67 5.27
N PHE A 771 27.77 36.49 4.77
CA PHE A 771 26.44 35.92 4.90
C PHE A 771 26.12 35.55 6.36
N HIS A 772 27.03 34.89 7.07
CA HIS A 772 26.85 34.53 8.48
C HIS A 772 26.70 35.78 9.37
N SER A 773 27.47 36.84 9.10
CA SER A 773 27.36 38.12 9.82
C SER A 773 26.01 38.81 9.58
N TYR A 774 25.55 38.87 8.33
CA TYR A 774 24.25 39.44 7.98
C TYR A 774 23.09 38.64 8.59
N MET A 775 23.18 37.31 8.54
CA MET A 775 22.22 36.39 9.14
C MET A 775 22.13 36.57 10.66
N PHE A 776 23.27 36.61 11.35
CA PHE A 776 23.33 36.77 12.80
C PHE A 776 22.69 38.10 13.23
N SER A 777 23.04 39.21 12.55
CA SER A 777 22.46 40.53 12.79
C SER A 777 20.92 40.53 12.62
N PHE A 778 20.41 40.02 11.49
CA PHE A 778 18.97 39.91 11.22
C PHE A 778 18.22 39.07 12.28
N LEU A 779 18.86 38.02 12.80
CA LEU A 779 18.26 37.16 13.82
C LEU A 779 18.25 37.82 15.20
N CYS A 780 19.31 38.54 15.59
CA CYS A 780 19.35 39.32 16.83
C CYS A 780 18.27 40.42 16.83
N GLU A 781 18.19 41.20 15.76
CA GLU A 781 17.20 42.28 15.60
C GLU A 781 15.75 41.75 15.69
N LEU A 782 15.50 40.54 15.16
CA LEU A 782 14.19 39.89 15.26
C LEU A 782 13.86 39.43 16.68
N LEU A 783 14.84 38.91 17.43
CA LEU A 783 14.64 38.40 18.78
C LEU A 783 14.34 39.53 19.77
N GLU A 784 15.05 40.66 19.68
CA GLU A 784 14.79 41.84 20.52
C GLU A 784 13.37 42.40 20.30
N LYS A 785 12.92 42.47 19.04
CA LYS A 785 11.64 43.08 18.66
C LYS A 785 10.42 42.22 18.99
N CYS A 786 10.57 40.92 19.24
CA CYS A 786 9.44 39.98 19.33
C CYS A 786 9.10 39.43 20.73
N LYS A 787 9.84 39.80 21.81
CA LYS A 787 9.59 39.38 23.21
C LYS A 787 9.11 37.93 23.35
N ILE A 788 9.93 36.99 22.87
CA ILE A 788 9.55 35.58 22.73
C ILE A 788 9.84 34.82 24.03
N ASP A 789 8.84 34.10 24.55
CA ASP A 789 9.02 33.15 25.64
C ASP A 789 9.55 31.80 25.09
N VAL A 790 10.65 31.28 25.66
CA VAL A 790 11.53 30.31 24.98
C VAL A 790 11.39 28.91 25.55
N LEU A 791 10.55 28.09 24.92
CA LEU A 791 10.42 26.66 25.23
C LEU A 791 10.99 25.74 24.14
N ASN A 792 12.27 25.38 24.37
CA ASN A 792 12.98 24.17 23.93
C ASN A 792 13.48 24.02 22.47
N VAL A 793 14.78 24.35 22.28
CA VAL A 793 15.89 23.61 21.59
C VAL A 793 15.62 22.99 20.20
N ILE A 794 16.51 23.00 19.19
CA ILE A 794 17.98 22.95 19.09
C ILE A 794 18.39 23.71 17.80
N PHE A 795 19.48 24.46 17.71
CA PHE A 795 20.69 24.56 18.55
C PHE A 795 20.89 25.97 19.14
N TRP A 796 21.66 26.10 20.23
CA TRP A 796 22.68 27.14 20.51
C TRP A 796 23.40 26.81 21.82
N PHE A 797 24.64 27.27 21.97
CA PHE A 797 25.37 27.37 23.24
C PHE A 797 26.47 28.43 23.08
N VAL A 798 26.91 29.03 24.19
CA VAL A 798 28.01 29.99 24.25
C VAL A 798 28.74 29.82 25.58
N HIS A 799 30.05 29.55 25.54
CA HIS A 799 31.06 30.50 26.02
C HIS A 799 32.48 30.14 25.55
N ALA A 800 33.35 31.16 25.52
CA ALA A 800 34.82 31.09 25.38
C ALA A 800 35.41 30.42 24.11
N ALA A 801 36.18 31.21 23.35
CA ALA A 801 37.15 30.77 22.34
C ALA A 801 36.65 29.90 21.15
N LYS A 802 36.03 30.56 20.17
CA LYS A 802 36.02 30.18 18.73
C LYS A 802 35.48 28.77 18.34
N GLN A 803 34.17 28.55 18.46
CA GLN A 803 33.31 27.82 17.48
C GLN A 803 31.87 27.66 17.99
N LEU A 804 30.85 27.84 17.12
CA LEU A 804 29.55 27.13 17.18
C LEU A 804 28.66 27.47 15.96
N THR A 805 27.47 26.88 15.85
CA THR A 805 26.67 26.78 14.60
C THR A 805 25.19 26.48 14.86
N LEU A 806 24.29 26.97 14.00
CA LEU A 806 22.82 26.85 14.15
C LEU A 806 22.05 26.39 12.90
N ILE A 807 21.00 25.61 13.16
CA ILE A 807 19.76 25.59 12.37
C ILE A 807 18.66 26.12 13.30
N ILE A 808 17.73 26.93 12.77
CA ILE A 808 16.72 27.65 13.58
C ILE A 808 15.31 27.22 13.21
N THR A 809 14.44 27.05 14.22
CA THR A 809 12.99 26.93 14.05
C THR A 809 12.28 27.60 15.22
N ILE A 810 11.87 28.87 15.04
CA ILE A 810 11.15 29.64 16.06
C ILE A 810 9.64 29.33 15.99
N LYS A 811 8.99 29.25 17.15
CA LYS A 811 7.53 29.21 17.31
C LYS A 811 7.12 30.31 18.30
N LEU A 812 6.40 31.32 17.82
CA LEU A 812 5.81 32.37 18.65
C LEU A 812 4.57 31.83 19.39
N CYS A 813 4.34 32.32 20.60
CA CYS A 813 3.14 32.04 21.41
C CYS A 813 2.50 33.36 21.86
N ASN A 814 1.23 33.54 21.44
CA ASN A 814 0.13 34.42 21.85
C ASN A 814 0.33 35.82 22.52
N GLU A 815 -0.61 36.70 22.13
CA GLU A 815 -1.29 37.70 22.97
C GLU A 815 -0.48 38.85 23.59
N GLY A 816 -0.09 39.79 22.73
CA GLY A 816 0.13 41.19 23.10
C GLY A 816 -0.19 42.11 21.93
N ASN A 817 -0.97 43.19 22.17
CA ASN A 817 -1.08 44.29 21.21
C ASN A 817 0.14 45.20 21.37
N VAL A 818 0.83 45.50 20.28
CA VAL A 818 1.94 46.47 20.23
C VAL A 818 1.63 47.45 19.10
N ASP A 819 1.52 48.73 19.44
CA ASP A 819 0.96 49.74 18.56
C ASP A 819 2.06 50.45 17.74
N ILE A 820 2.29 49.97 16.52
CA ILE A 820 3.27 50.54 15.56
C ILE A 820 2.70 50.54 14.14
N GLY A 821 1.72 51.42 13.88
CA GLY A 821 1.34 51.92 12.55
C GLY A 821 0.67 50.96 11.54
N PHE A 822 1.04 49.68 11.51
CA PHE A 822 0.47 48.62 10.66
C PHE A 822 0.49 47.27 11.41
N SER A 823 -0.68 46.74 11.75
CA SER A 823 -0.81 45.54 12.59
C SER A 823 -0.56 44.23 11.83
N TRP A 824 0.70 43.78 11.77
CA TRP A 824 1.07 42.51 11.13
C TRP A 824 1.26 41.36 12.14
N ARG A 825 0.35 40.39 12.14
CA ARG A 825 0.55 39.09 12.83
C ARG A 825 1.52 38.20 12.04
N ILE A 826 2.82 38.34 12.29
CA ILE A 826 3.85 37.43 11.75
C ILE A 826 3.71 36.06 12.42
N ARG A 827 3.56 34.99 11.62
CA ARG A 827 3.37 33.62 12.12
C ARG A 827 4.66 32.79 12.09
N ARG A 828 5.49 32.95 11.05
CA ARG A 828 6.83 32.34 10.93
C ARG A 828 7.74 33.14 9.98
N ILE A 829 9.05 33.05 10.20
CA ILE A 829 10.09 33.43 9.24
C ILE A 829 10.90 32.18 8.85
N ARG A 830 11.41 32.14 7.62
CA ARG A 830 12.25 31.07 7.06
C ARG A 830 13.32 31.68 6.16
N ILE A 831 14.51 31.09 6.18
CA ILE A 831 15.65 31.47 5.35
C ILE A 831 16.27 30.19 4.79
N TYR A 832 16.74 30.20 3.54
CA TYR A 832 17.35 29.03 2.90
C TYR A 832 18.41 29.41 1.86
N ILE A 833 19.38 28.52 1.67
CA ILE A 833 20.48 28.62 0.71
C ILE A 833 20.25 27.57 -0.40
N ASP A 834 20.31 27.98 -1.67
CA ASP A 834 20.29 27.05 -2.80
C ASP A 834 21.68 26.47 -3.06
N GLY A 835 21.90 25.23 -2.63
CA GLY A 835 23.13 24.46 -2.83
C GLY A 835 23.50 24.12 -4.29
N ARG A 836 22.76 24.63 -5.29
CA ARG A 836 23.20 24.63 -6.71
C ARG A 836 23.56 26.01 -7.26
N ALA A 837 23.20 27.09 -6.56
CA ALA A 837 23.35 28.46 -7.06
C ALA A 837 24.08 29.40 -6.09
N ARG A 838 24.38 28.96 -4.85
CA ARG A 838 24.85 29.79 -3.72
C ARG A 838 23.92 30.97 -3.36
N ASN A 839 22.72 31.03 -3.95
CA ASN A 839 21.74 32.10 -3.71
C ASN A 839 20.95 31.87 -2.42
N ILE A 840 20.69 32.95 -1.69
CA ILE A 840 19.90 32.97 -0.46
C ILE A 840 18.49 33.51 -0.76
N CYS A 841 17.47 32.94 -0.13
CA CYS A 841 16.09 33.39 -0.23
C CYS A 841 15.38 33.37 1.12
N PHE A 842 14.46 34.32 1.29
CA PHE A 842 13.69 34.55 2.51
C PHE A 842 12.20 34.27 2.24
N SER A 843 11.46 33.80 3.25
CA SER A 843 10.00 33.77 3.20
C SER A 843 9.39 33.97 4.59
N ILE A 844 8.41 34.86 4.68
CA ILE A 844 7.64 35.16 5.89
C ILE A 844 6.21 34.65 5.67
N ASP A 845 5.69 33.83 6.58
CA ASP A 845 4.27 33.43 6.63
C ASP A 845 3.58 34.36 7.66
N CYS A 846 2.79 35.35 7.20
CA CYS A 846 1.90 36.19 8.02
C CYS A 846 0.51 35.54 8.20
N ALA A 847 -0.30 36.04 9.14
CA ALA A 847 -1.53 35.35 9.55
C ALA A 847 -2.83 35.78 8.84
N GLU A 848 -2.91 37.00 8.31
CA GLU A 848 -4.12 37.61 7.73
C GLU A 848 -3.73 38.40 6.45
N GLU A 849 -4.62 38.42 5.43
CA GLU A 849 -4.42 39.11 4.15
C GLU A 849 -5.26 40.41 4.08
N ARG A 850 -4.59 41.56 3.98
CA ARG A 850 -5.08 42.82 3.40
C ARG A 850 -3.93 43.54 2.71
#